data_AF-A0A2E7H2N4-F1
#
_entry.id   AF-A0A2E7H2N4-F1
#
_cell.length_a   1.000
_cell.length_b   1.000
_cell.length_c   1.000
_cell.angle_alpha   90.00
_cell.angle_beta   90.00
_cell.angle_gamma   90.00
#
_symmetry.space_group_name_H-M   'P 1'
#
loop_
_entity.id
_entity.type
_entity.pdbx_description
1 polymer ?
#
loop_
_entity_poly.entity_id
_entity_poly.type
_entity_poly.pdbx_seq_one_letter_code
_entity_poly.pdbx_strand_id
1 'polypeptide(L)'
;MTSRAGDVRSSTHGLSLFLVFMFTLQLMAPVVSASGMQSCGGGDDCDAYDHNEDLTPNVQDWVEGTYTFDLVSTSSIDLELTWAVREFDRDSIGLGSGTIVGDTLESADGLDANDGAPADLIRQTFDQNIGGTTVGEKLKTEVHSAIQDALESGFGTVTSLSTQYVNAFTSGATTIACSTDDATDSFAEGAAVDNAFEPPLCFTATASVDLAAANFNLAGTENLDLERTYRGLLTMGAEVNTSFNLTVQPGHTADFVINPASYASMVAVDGPEAELVPRGGHNSASWSMDHLGALETDSDQVETVDLRMGHRNTSSSPTVHIEEGSKAIDLNLVVDLTDEYAATIDFAAGLYYLDSATLERWGINMFEVSSSATIPVITSDGVRLAYHNGIVDLTQFTDQFPVGDIVEGLGNTIAGVGDITMSDLQWVSQTDGTGIFEAEGGLNYSHSTGCTEPVAAGQVLHYCLQGPNAMDETYPIYLQTTSQPFSMRFIDIIMAQGDENSTLNSFLENVQSTDLERLMNAGFSLEALIGESFLNSVDLSGLPPADLTVEIVLPNWVTTVDGTSTIVLTKSLEASSSLDLSLTGLDPYDWEHEITNDDGRVVCYANQSTCVESDVNFDLSKVNFNEWSASISVTMALEAELSIYRIGFVDGERCYNGEDIEACGQMEAFPSDLLRLVIDLSSRMDDPLGTTVELPWCAEEDLKEHFDDCDDLELEATRQGMKDLAKRMGEVVTDGVHGLGQLAENEADSPFGVMDLSKFEIRTSIDGIEAPDGVVSDDEPIVLSLTIPEVEFTLGTESGWEELSGDPEDIQLSLVTSSIQSVFHRPVQMAAEVLTKGLRGSLIGSDGLSYPPTNEETITLSTGPVDTTMPTEYGDVDSPIDGAAYSGPITFTLPRGVKLVDVSSSAGNVVLTEDGGRQTVTYVVPPGEFSDDLSFRIQVGWLYFLIQFWVYPAIVLLLLVMLVRRRRAKKKRKKNAMANRQAAINKAQLGDHEFADLVGFSSPGLRHGETIEDMANIDELSR
;
A
#
# COMPACT_ATOMS: atom_id res chain seq x y z
N MET A 1 1.14 -161.92 -23.16
CA MET A 1 0.84 -161.83 -24.62
C MET A 1 0.90 -160.35 -24.97
N THR A 2 1.48 -159.83 -26.06
CA THR A 2 2.41 -160.26 -27.13
C THR A 2 2.76 -158.93 -27.84
N SER A 3 3.99 -158.53 -28.17
CA SER A 3 5.15 -159.25 -28.75
C SER A 3 6.48 -158.47 -28.55
N ARG A 4 7.60 -159.12 -28.93
CA ARG A 4 9.02 -158.70 -29.10
C ARG A 4 9.29 -157.19 -29.33
N ALA A 5 10.31 -156.55 -28.74
CA ALA A 5 11.79 -156.79 -28.71
C ALA A 5 12.53 -156.33 -30.01
N GLY A 6 13.80 -155.87 -29.98
CA GLY A 6 14.82 -155.79 -28.90
C GLY A 6 15.36 -154.36 -28.66
N ASP A 7 16.22 -154.13 -27.65
CA ASP A 7 17.72 -154.21 -27.68
C ASP A 7 18.37 -153.23 -28.69
N VAL A 8 19.42 -152.46 -28.35
CA VAL A 8 20.60 -152.78 -27.50
C VAL A 8 20.97 -151.64 -26.52
N ARG A 9 21.60 -151.98 -25.38
CA ARG A 9 22.17 -151.05 -24.39
C ARG A 9 23.47 -150.36 -24.83
N SER A 10 23.67 -149.11 -24.39
CA SER A 10 24.98 -148.63 -23.92
C SER A 10 24.79 -147.72 -22.70
N SER A 11 25.83 -147.57 -21.86
CA SER A 11 25.74 -146.92 -20.54
C SER A 11 26.44 -145.57 -20.50
N THR A 12 25.70 -144.49 -20.25
CA THR A 12 26.20 -143.10 -20.14
C THR A 12 25.68 -142.40 -18.87
N HIS A 13 25.68 -143.11 -17.73
CA HIS A 13 25.17 -142.64 -16.43
C HIS A 13 25.80 -141.35 -15.85
N GLY A 14 26.84 -140.77 -16.47
CA GLY A 14 27.38 -139.48 -16.06
C GLY A 14 26.48 -138.28 -16.41
N LEU A 15 25.80 -138.32 -17.56
CA LEU A 15 25.13 -137.12 -18.11
C LEU A 15 23.81 -136.79 -17.40
N SER A 16 23.05 -137.80 -16.96
CA SER A 16 21.83 -137.58 -16.17
C SER A 16 22.11 -137.04 -14.76
N LEU A 17 23.26 -137.39 -14.16
CA LEU A 17 23.61 -136.96 -12.81
C LEU A 17 24.04 -135.48 -12.80
N PHE A 18 24.74 -135.03 -13.85
CA PHE A 18 25.06 -133.62 -14.06
C PHE A 18 23.79 -132.77 -14.31
N LEU A 19 22.86 -133.26 -15.14
CA LEU A 19 21.58 -132.57 -15.39
C LEU A 19 20.72 -132.45 -14.12
N VAL A 20 20.63 -133.49 -13.29
CA VAL A 20 19.89 -133.41 -12.01
C VAL A 20 20.53 -132.39 -11.07
N PHE A 21 21.87 -132.35 -11.00
CA PHE A 21 22.56 -131.37 -10.15
C PHE A 21 22.30 -129.92 -10.61
N MET A 22 22.31 -129.68 -11.93
CA MET A 22 22.03 -128.36 -12.51
C MET A 22 20.57 -127.92 -12.28
N PHE A 23 19.60 -128.84 -12.44
CA PHE A 23 18.19 -128.55 -12.13
C PHE A 23 17.91 -128.32 -10.63
N THR A 24 18.72 -128.87 -9.72
CA THR A 24 18.61 -128.56 -8.27
C THR A 24 19.30 -127.27 -7.86
N LEU A 25 20.29 -126.77 -8.64
CA LEU A 25 20.97 -125.51 -8.33
C LEU A 25 20.07 -124.28 -8.55
N GLN A 26 19.12 -124.39 -9.49
CA GLN A 26 18.17 -123.33 -9.85
C GLN A 26 17.06 -123.07 -8.80
N LEU A 27 17.04 -123.81 -7.69
CA LEU A 27 16.09 -123.64 -6.57
C LEU A 27 16.77 -123.20 -5.27
N MET A 28 18.06 -122.84 -5.32
CA MET A 28 18.89 -122.48 -4.16
C MET A 28 19.81 -121.27 -4.46
N ALA A 29 19.27 -120.27 -5.15
CA ALA A 29 19.85 -118.93 -5.26
C ALA A 29 18.88 -117.92 -4.61
N PRO A 30 19.36 -116.88 -3.91
CA PRO A 30 18.49 -115.82 -3.44
C PRO A 30 17.97 -115.02 -4.64
N VAL A 31 16.68 -114.70 -4.62
CA VAL A 31 16.19 -113.53 -5.36
C VAL A 31 16.47 -112.35 -4.44
N VAL A 32 17.53 -111.60 -4.75
CA VAL A 32 17.56 -110.18 -4.40
C VAL A 32 16.59 -109.53 -5.39
N SER A 33 15.53 -108.92 -4.88
CA SER A 33 14.88 -107.84 -5.60
C SER A 33 15.82 -106.64 -5.50
N ALA A 34 16.27 -106.13 -6.64
CA ALA A 34 16.82 -104.78 -6.70
C ALA A 34 15.76 -103.81 -6.13
N SER A 35 16.21 -102.80 -5.41
CA SER A 35 15.37 -101.75 -4.81
C SER A 35 15.97 -100.44 -5.28
N GLY A 36 15.54 -100.03 -6.47
CA GLY A 36 16.16 -98.96 -7.25
C GLY A 36 15.81 -99.06 -8.72
N MET A 37 15.83 -97.91 -9.42
CA MET A 37 15.49 -97.82 -10.85
C MET A 37 16.45 -98.62 -11.76
N GLN A 38 15.89 -99.49 -12.59
CA GLN A 38 16.61 -100.32 -13.57
C GLN A 38 17.24 -99.49 -14.69
N SER A 39 16.61 -98.37 -15.06
CA SER A 39 17.14 -97.37 -16.01
C SER A 39 18.52 -96.83 -15.63
N CYS A 40 18.84 -96.77 -14.34
CA CYS A 40 20.14 -96.34 -13.81
C CYS A 40 21.29 -97.36 -13.98
N GLY A 41 21.03 -98.54 -14.56
CA GLY A 41 22.07 -99.50 -14.96
C GLY A 41 22.07 -100.84 -14.21
N GLY A 42 21.29 -100.94 -13.13
CA GLY A 42 21.13 -102.18 -12.36
C GLY A 42 20.01 -102.17 -11.31
N GLY A 43 19.62 -100.99 -10.82
CA GLY A 43 18.70 -100.82 -9.69
C GLY A 43 19.35 -101.05 -8.32
N ASP A 44 20.67 -100.95 -8.26
CA ASP A 44 21.45 -100.78 -7.03
C ASP A 44 22.12 -99.37 -6.99
N ASP A 45 21.93 -98.54 -8.04
CA ASP A 45 22.67 -97.28 -8.32
C ASP A 45 21.73 -96.05 -8.52
N CYS A 46 20.49 -96.15 -8.02
CA CYS A 46 19.44 -95.10 -7.92
C CYS A 46 18.37 -95.61 -6.93
N ASP A 47 17.60 -94.70 -6.33
CA ASP A 47 16.45 -95.01 -5.47
C ASP A 47 15.23 -95.54 -6.24
N ALA A 48 14.20 -95.98 -5.49
CA ALA A 48 12.95 -96.46 -6.08
C ALA A 48 11.99 -95.31 -6.40
N TYR A 49 11.42 -95.32 -7.60
CA TYR A 49 10.36 -94.38 -7.99
C TYR A 49 9.01 -94.79 -7.38
N ASP A 50 8.36 -93.88 -6.64
CA ASP A 50 7.00 -94.05 -6.10
C ASP A 50 6.14 -92.80 -6.39
N HIS A 51 5.04 -92.98 -7.13
CA HIS A 51 4.08 -91.91 -7.46
C HIS A 51 3.37 -91.32 -6.21
N ASN A 52 3.55 -91.91 -5.01
CA ASN A 52 3.05 -91.34 -3.76
C ASN A 52 3.99 -90.27 -3.16
N GLU A 53 5.21 -90.14 -3.68
CA GLU A 53 6.21 -89.16 -3.23
C GLU A 53 6.43 -88.02 -4.24
N ASP A 54 5.92 -88.17 -5.46
CA ASP A 54 5.67 -87.11 -6.44
C ASP A 54 4.55 -86.14 -5.96
N LEU A 55 4.73 -84.85 -6.20
CA LEU A 55 3.74 -83.79 -5.92
C LEU A 55 3.12 -83.17 -7.18
N THR A 56 3.56 -83.59 -8.37
CA THR A 56 3.27 -83.07 -9.70
C THR A 56 2.64 -84.10 -10.68
N PRO A 57 1.74 -85.04 -10.26
CA PRO A 57 1.38 -86.27 -11.00
C PRO A 57 0.50 -86.09 -12.26
N ASN A 58 0.57 -84.94 -12.93
CA ASN A 58 -0.07 -84.66 -14.21
C ASN A 58 0.86 -83.95 -15.21
N VAL A 59 2.08 -83.54 -14.81
CA VAL A 59 3.04 -82.71 -15.56
C VAL A 59 4.48 -83.18 -15.32
N GLN A 60 5.37 -83.02 -16.31
CA GLN A 60 6.70 -83.64 -16.30
C GLN A 60 7.81 -82.83 -15.58
N ASP A 61 7.47 -81.67 -15.02
CA ASP A 61 8.41 -80.76 -14.36
C ASP A 61 8.01 -80.57 -12.90
N TRP A 62 8.98 -80.68 -11.98
CA TRP A 62 8.83 -80.31 -10.57
C TRP A 62 9.97 -79.40 -10.15
N VAL A 63 9.66 -78.11 -10.03
CA VAL A 63 10.65 -77.07 -9.74
C VAL A 63 10.18 -76.16 -8.59
N GLU A 64 10.97 -76.08 -7.52
CA GLU A 64 10.85 -75.05 -6.48
C GLU A 64 11.74 -73.86 -6.85
N GLY A 65 11.18 -72.64 -6.95
CA GLY A 65 11.90 -71.45 -7.38
C GLY A 65 11.85 -70.27 -6.41
N THR A 66 12.91 -69.48 -6.37
CA THR A 66 12.96 -68.19 -5.69
C THR A 66 13.54 -67.13 -6.62
N TYR A 67 12.82 -66.03 -6.79
CA TYR A 67 13.06 -64.96 -7.76
C TYR A 67 13.29 -63.64 -6.98
N THR A 68 14.54 -63.23 -6.83
CA THR A 68 14.88 -61.96 -6.17
C THR A 68 15.18 -60.90 -7.22
N PHE A 69 14.46 -59.77 -7.18
CA PHE A 69 14.64 -58.62 -8.06
C PHE A 69 15.16 -57.44 -7.23
N ASP A 70 16.34 -56.93 -7.57
CA ASP A 70 16.88 -55.68 -7.03
C ASP A 70 16.66 -54.56 -8.07
N LEU A 71 15.76 -53.61 -7.77
CA LEU A 71 15.56 -52.43 -8.62
C LEU A 71 16.80 -51.52 -8.53
N VAL A 72 17.55 -51.36 -9.62
CA VAL A 72 18.76 -50.53 -9.65
C VAL A 72 18.43 -49.08 -10.02
N SER A 73 17.52 -48.90 -10.99
CA SER A 73 16.98 -47.63 -11.47
C SER A 73 15.58 -47.83 -12.06
N THR A 74 14.92 -46.75 -12.51
CA THR A 74 13.69 -46.83 -13.34
C THR A 74 13.90 -47.45 -14.73
N SER A 75 15.13 -47.87 -15.06
CA SER A 75 15.47 -48.47 -16.36
C SER A 75 16.15 -49.82 -16.25
N SER A 76 16.48 -50.31 -15.05
CA SER A 76 17.34 -51.48 -14.87
C SER A 76 16.99 -52.25 -13.59
N ILE A 77 16.84 -53.57 -13.73
CA ILE A 77 16.69 -54.54 -12.63
C ILE A 77 17.81 -55.55 -12.72
N ASP A 78 18.48 -55.82 -11.59
CA ASP A 78 19.30 -57.01 -11.43
C ASP A 78 18.44 -58.13 -10.80
N LEU A 79 18.52 -59.34 -11.33
CA LEU A 79 17.79 -60.52 -10.87
C LEU A 79 18.77 -61.58 -10.36
N GLU A 80 18.50 -62.11 -9.17
CA GLU A 80 19.03 -63.39 -8.70
C GLU A 80 17.90 -64.41 -8.61
N LEU A 81 17.90 -65.37 -9.53
CA LEU A 81 17.06 -66.55 -9.50
C LEU A 81 17.80 -67.70 -8.82
N THR A 82 17.10 -68.50 -8.01
CA THR A 82 17.53 -69.85 -7.65
C THR A 82 16.39 -70.85 -7.89
N TRP A 83 16.69 -71.97 -8.54
CA TRP A 83 15.77 -73.10 -8.75
C TRP A 83 16.31 -74.36 -8.07
N ALA A 84 15.42 -75.19 -7.53
CA ALA A 84 15.66 -76.56 -7.11
C ALA A 84 14.78 -77.50 -7.94
N VAL A 85 15.41 -78.23 -8.86
CA VAL A 85 14.76 -79.16 -9.79
C VAL A 85 14.72 -80.55 -9.16
N ARG A 86 13.53 -81.13 -9.11
CA ARG A 86 13.25 -82.47 -8.56
C ARG A 86 12.85 -83.46 -9.65
N GLU A 87 12.16 -82.96 -10.66
CA GLU A 87 11.79 -83.66 -11.88
C GLU A 87 11.80 -82.66 -13.05
N PHE A 88 12.06 -83.13 -14.27
CA PHE A 88 12.16 -82.28 -15.46
C PHE A 88 11.84 -83.03 -16.75
N ASP A 89 11.33 -82.37 -17.80
CA ASP A 89 10.98 -82.97 -19.09
C ASP A 89 12.13 -83.85 -19.66
N ARG A 90 11.84 -85.15 -19.70
CA ARG A 90 12.71 -86.22 -20.21
C ARG A 90 13.06 -86.08 -21.69
N ASP A 91 12.16 -85.57 -22.53
CA ASP A 91 12.41 -85.31 -23.94
C ASP A 91 13.36 -84.08 -24.10
N SER A 92 13.15 -82.99 -23.33
CA SER A 92 14.03 -81.82 -23.34
C SER A 92 15.48 -82.16 -22.99
N ILE A 93 15.75 -83.04 -22.02
CA ILE A 93 17.13 -83.47 -21.68
C ILE A 93 17.60 -84.68 -22.50
N GLY A 94 16.74 -85.31 -23.29
CA GLY A 94 17.08 -86.41 -24.19
C GLY A 94 17.20 -87.78 -23.52
N LEU A 95 16.56 -87.96 -22.36
CA LEU A 95 16.28 -89.26 -21.74
C LEU A 95 14.94 -89.86 -22.22
N GLY A 96 14.25 -89.14 -23.11
CA GLY A 96 12.93 -89.40 -23.65
C GLY A 96 12.66 -90.73 -24.37
N SER A 97 11.42 -90.87 -24.83
CA SER A 97 10.91 -92.12 -25.43
C SER A 97 11.67 -92.52 -26.71
N GLY A 98 11.93 -93.81 -26.90
CA GLY A 98 12.78 -94.32 -27.99
C GLY A 98 14.29 -94.23 -27.74
N THR A 99 14.72 -93.79 -26.55
CA THR A 99 16.10 -93.96 -26.06
C THR A 99 16.20 -95.22 -25.18
N ILE A 100 17.42 -95.73 -24.94
CA ILE A 100 17.61 -96.92 -24.09
C ILE A 100 17.19 -96.64 -22.63
N VAL A 101 17.34 -95.40 -22.16
CA VAL A 101 16.93 -94.99 -20.82
C VAL A 101 15.41 -94.84 -20.77
N GLY A 102 14.81 -94.03 -21.65
CA GLY A 102 13.36 -93.82 -21.70
C GLY A 102 12.54 -95.09 -21.94
N ASP A 103 12.96 -95.96 -22.87
CA ASP A 103 12.33 -97.26 -23.09
C ASP A 103 12.41 -98.16 -21.84
N THR A 104 13.37 -97.94 -20.94
CA THR A 104 13.49 -98.66 -19.65
C THR A 104 12.63 -98.03 -18.56
N LEU A 105 12.54 -96.70 -18.48
CA LEU A 105 11.64 -95.99 -17.55
C LEU A 105 10.19 -96.45 -17.72
N GLU A 106 9.69 -96.35 -18.96
CA GLU A 106 8.30 -96.68 -19.32
C GLU A 106 7.95 -98.18 -19.19
N SER A 107 8.95 -99.08 -19.12
CA SER A 107 8.71 -100.53 -19.23
C SER A 107 9.25 -101.40 -18.08
N ALA A 108 10.13 -100.87 -17.25
CA ALA A 108 10.72 -101.56 -16.09
C ALA A 108 10.51 -100.82 -14.77
N ASP A 109 10.66 -99.49 -14.77
CA ASP A 109 10.58 -98.66 -13.56
C ASP A 109 9.16 -98.13 -13.30
N GLY A 110 8.34 -98.05 -14.35
CA GLY A 110 6.90 -97.86 -14.24
C GLY A 110 6.42 -96.42 -14.26
N LEU A 111 7.27 -95.49 -14.73
CA LEU A 111 6.88 -94.11 -15.00
C LEU A 111 5.79 -94.07 -16.09
N ASP A 112 4.74 -93.29 -15.88
CA ASP A 112 3.66 -93.09 -16.84
C ASP A 112 4.08 -92.08 -17.93
N ALA A 113 3.14 -91.66 -18.79
CA ALA A 113 3.43 -90.71 -19.87
C ALA A 113 3.59 -89.25 -19.39
N ASN A 114 3.10 -88.94 -18.18
CA ASN A 114 3.04 -87.58 -17.63
C ASN A 114 4.20 -87.30 -16.66
N ASP A 115 4.95 -88.33 -16.30
CA ASP A 115 6.13 -88.32 -15.42
C ASP A 115 7.37 -87.84 -16.21
N GLY A 116 8.25 -87.08 -15.58
CA GLY A 116 9.48 -86.56 -16.19
C GLY A 116 10.68 -87.48 -16.01
N ALA A 117 11.83 -86.87 -15.75
CA ALA A 117 13.04 -87.54 -15.29
C ALA A 117 13.33 -87.09 -13.84
N PRO A 118 13.27 -87.99 -12.84
CA PRO A 118 13.53 -87.62 -11.45
C PRO A 118 15.01 -87.27 -11.24
N ALA A 119 15.29 -86.39 -10.26
CA ALA A 119 16.62 -85.79 -10.06
C ALA A 119 17.74 -86.83 -9.87
N ASP A 120 17.45 -87.98 -9.26
CA ASP A 120 18.39 -89.10 -9.07
C ASP A 120 18.85 -89.72 -10.40
N LEU A 121 17.91 -89.99 -11.31
CA LEU A 121 18.23 -90.40 -12.68
C LEU A 121 19.06 -89.33 -13.42
N ILE A 122 18.74 -88.05 -13.21
CA ILE A 122 19.48 -86.94 -13.84
C ILE A 122 20.92 -86.83 -13.29
N ARG A 123 21.17 -87.16 -12.01
CA ARG A 123 22.52 -87.25 -11.43
C ARG A 123 23.31 -88.44 -12.01
N GLN A 124 22.74 -89.64 -11.96
CA GLN A 124 23.36 -90.85 -12.53
C GLN A 124 23.57 -90.75 -14.07
N THR A 125 22.84 -89.87 -14.76
CA THR A 125 23.06 -89.58 -16.19
C THR A 125 23.85 -88.29 -16.46
N PHE A 126 24.23 -87.51 -15.44
CA PHE A 126 24.70 -86.13 -15.56
C PHE A 126 25.89 -85.94 -16.50
N ASP A 127 26.93 -86.77 -16.34
CA ASP A 127 28.16 -86.77 -17.15
C ASP A 127 28.04 -87.63 -18.43
N GLN A 128 26.90 -88.31 -18.65
CA GLN A 128 26.70 -89.13 -19.85
C GLN A 128 26.49 -88.25 -21.07
N ASN A 129 27.23 -88.53 -22.16
CA ASN A 129 27.17 -87.72 -23.37
C ASN A 129 26.05 -88.19 -24.31
N ILE A 130 24.99 -87.38 -24.44
CA ILE A 130 23.82 -87.66 -25.28
C ILE A 130 23.73 -86.57 -26.36
N GLY A 131 23.88 -86.97 -27.62
CA GLY A 131 23.80 -86.06 -28.78
C GLY A 131 25.03 -85.17 -29.03
N GLY A 132 25.94 -85.04 -28.06
CA GLY A 132 27.22 -84.33 -28.22
C GLY A 132 27.66 -83.54 -26.99
N THR A 133 26.72 -83.15 -26.13
CA THR A 133 26.90 -82.55 -24.80
C THR A 133 26.65 -83.58 -23.70
N THR A 134 27.02 -83.30 -22.45
CA THR A 134 26.53 -84.10 -21.32
C THR A 134 25.06 -83.77 -20.98
N VAL A 135 24.39 -84.62 -20.19
CA VAL A 135 23.02 -84.33 -19.70
C VAL A 135 23.01 -83.09 -18.82
N GLY A 136 24.01 -82.93 -17.93
CA GLY A 136 24.17 -81.72 -17.10
C GLY A 136 24.43 -80.46 -17.93
N GLU A 137 25.24 -80.53 -19.00
CA GLU A 137 25.40 -79.41 -19.94
C GLU A 137 24.09 -79.09 -20.68
N LYS A 138 23.29 -80.11 -21.03
CA LYS A 138 22.03 -79.93 -21.76
C LYS A 138 20.95 -79.34 -20.86
N LEU A 139 20.68 -79.94 -19.70
CA LEU A 139 19.73 -79.43 -18.71
C LEU A 139 20.06 -77.97 -18.34
N LYS A 140 21.33 -77.66 -18.08
CA LYS A 140 21.77 -76.29 -17.86
C LYS A 140 21.47 -75.35 -19.03
N THR A 141 21.46 -75.84 -20.27
CA THR A 141 21.16 -75.07 -21.48
C THR A 141 19.66 -74.84 -21.64
N GLU A 142 18.83 -75.88 -21.43
CA GLU A 142 17.37 -75.75 -21.48
C GLU A 142 16.88 -74.80 -20.35
N VAL A 143 17.38 -74.97 -19.13
CA VAL A 143 17.13 -74.06 -17.99
C VAL A 143 17.57 -72.63 -18.31
N HIS A 144 18.72 -72.43 -18.96
CA HIS A 144 19.17 -71.10 -19.39
C HIS A 144 18.22 -70.46 -20.41
N SER A 145 17.67 -71.23 -21.35
CA SER A 145 16.64 -70.72 -22.29
C SER A 145 15.34 -70.40 -21.57
N ALA A 146 14.79 -71.33 -20.78
CA ALA A 146 13.53 -71.15 -20.05
C ALA A 146 13.55 -69.89 -19.15
N ILE A 147 14.68 -69.63 -18.49
CA ILE A 147 14.89 -68.41 -17.70
C ILE A 147 14.96 -67.17 -18.60
N GLN A 148 15.68 -67.21 -19.73
CA GLN A 148 15.74 -66.09 -20.67
C GLN A 148 14.36 -65.77 -21.26
N ASP A 149 13.65 -66.78 -21.74
CA ASP A 149 12.32 -66.67 -22.34
C ASP A 149 11.28 -66.14 -21.33
N ALA A 150 11.33 -66.59 -20.07
CA ALA A 150 10.47 -66.06 -19.00
C ALA A 150 10.75 -64.58 -18.68
N LEU A 151 12.02 -64.14 -18.71
CA LEU A 151 12.40 -62.76 -18.43
C LEU A 151 12.12 -61.81 -19.61
N GLU A 152 12.33 -62.27 -20.85
CA GLU A 152 11.96 -61.54 -22.06
C GLU A 152 10.43 -61.42 -22.23
N SER A 153 9.67 -62.39 -21.75
CA SER A 153 8.19 -62.35 -21.73
C SER A 153 7.63 -61.50 -20.57
N GLY A 154 8.28 -61.50 -19.41
CA GLY A 154 7.76 -60.87 -18.18
C GLY A 154 8.21 -59.42 -17.92
N PHE A 155 9.48 -59.08 -18.17
CA PHE A 155 10.11 -57.91 -17.53
C PHE A 155 10.81 -56.93 -18.50
N GLY A 156 11.50 -57.41 -19.53
CA GLY A 156 12.23 -56.51 -20.44
C GLY A 156 13.30 -57.20 -21.28
N THR A 157 14.29 -56.43 -21.76
CA THR A 157 15.38 -57.00 -22.57
C THR A 157 16.51 -57.50 -21.67
N VAL A 158 16.82 -58.79 -21.73
CA VAL A 158 17.91 -59.39 -20.96
C VAL A 158 19.26 -58.95 -21.55
N THR A 159 20.01 -58.14 -20.82
CA THR A 159 21.32 -57.60 -21.28
C THR A 159 22.46 -58.58 -21.03
N SER A 160 22.33 -59.39 -19.97
CA SER A 160 23.24 -60.47 -19.59
C SER A 160 22.53 -61.49 -18.73
N LEU A 161 22.95 -62.76 -18.84
CA LEU A 161 22.44 -63.90 -18.07
C LEU A 161 23.59 -64.86 -17.79
N SER A 162 23.70 -65.37 -16.56
CA SER A 162 24.71 -66.37 -16.19
C SER A 162 24.14 -67.42 -15.25
N THR A 163 24.05 -68.67 -15.72
CA THR A 163 23.51 -69.81 -14.96
C THR A 163 24.64 -70.68 -14.41
N GLN A 164 24.55 -71.13 -13.16
CA GLN A 164 25.53 -71.99 -12.48
C GLN A 164 24.84 -73.00 -11.55
N TYR A 165 25.47 -74.15 -11.30
CA TYR A 165 24.99 -75.11 -10.30
C TYR A 165 25.34 -74.66 -8.88
N VAL A 166 24.48 -74.94 -7.90
CA VAL A 166 24.68 -74.62 -6.49
C VAL A 166 24.33 -75.79 -5.58
N ASN A 167 24.99 -75.89 -4.43
CA ASN A 167 24.89 -77.03 -3.51
C ASN A 167 23.80 -76.85 -2.43
N ALA A 168 23.01 -75.79 -2.52
CA ALA A 168 21.90 -75.51 -1.60
C ALA A 168 20.88 -74.56 -2.25
N PHE A 169 19.61 -74.75 -1.92
CA PHE A 169 18.49 -73.86 -2.18
C PHE A 169 17.95 -73.33 -0.85
N THR A 170 17.31 -72.16 -0.82
CA THR A 170 16.71 -71.62 0.42
C THR A 170 15.48 -70.78 0.11
N SER A 171 14.31 -71.40 0.30
CA SER A 171 13.04 -70.68 0.46
C SER A 171 12.83 -70.35 1.94
N GLY A 172 12.42 -69.10 2.23
CA GLY A 172 12.06 -68.62 3.56
C GLY A 172 13.11 -68.90 4.65
N ALA A 173 12.78 -69.82 5.57
CA ALA A 173 13.63 -70.21 6.70
C ALA A 173 14.24 -71.62 6.56
N THR A 174 14.09 -72.24 5.39
CA THR A 174 14.40 -73.64 5.11
C THR A 174 15.45 -73.75 4.01
N THR A 175 16.65 -74.18 4.37
CA THR A 175 17.72 -74.49 3.43
C THR A 175 17.68 -75.97 3.06
N ILE A 176 17.44 -76.27 1.79
CA ILE A 176 17.50 -77.61 1.21
C ILE A 176 18.92 -77.82 0.67
N ALA A 177 19.51 -79.00 0.88
CA ALA A 177 20.82 -79.35 0.37
C ALA A 177 20.69 -79.96 -1.04
N CYS A 178 21.55 -79.57 -1.96
CA CYS A 178 21.47 -79.97 -3.37
C CYS A 178 22.75 -80.68 -3.81
N SER A 179 22.65 -81.63 -4.74
CA SER A 179 23.79 -82.43 -5.21
C SER A 179 23.84 -82.54 -6.73
N THR A 180 25.07 -82.62 -7.27
CA THR A 180 25.38 -83.10 -8.63
C THR A 180 26.40 -84.24 -8.58
N ASP A 181 26.57 -84.88 -7.43
CA ASP A 181 27.49 -85.99 -7.14
C ASP A 181 26.66 -87.30 -7.22
N ASP A 182 27.15 -88.28 -7.97
CA ASP A 182 26.50 -89.52 -8.44
C ASP A 182 26.92 -90.77 -7.63
N ALA A 183 27.49 -90.55 -6.43
CA ALA A 183 28.12 -91.60 -5.62
C ALA A 183 27.67 -91.61 -4.14
N THR A 184 26.67 -90.82 -3.76
CA THR A 184 26.21 -90.69 -2.35
C THR A 184 24.73 -90.32 -2.18
N ASP A 185 23.99 -90.34 -3.28
CA ASP A 185 22.71 -89.68 -3.49
C ASP A 185 21.50 -90.63 -3.40
N SER A 186 21.67 -91.92 -3.71
CA SER A 186 20.70 -92.97 -3.39
C SER A 186 20.88 -93.56 -1.98
N PHE A 187 19.83 -94.16 -1.42
CA PHE A 187 19.83 -94.95 -0.18
C PHE A 187 20.78 -96.15 -0.22
N ALA A 188 21.01 -96.71 -1.42
CA ALA A 188 21.96 -97.81 -1.63
C ALA A 188 23.42 -97.35 -1.43
N GLU A 189 23.72 -96.10 -1.77
CA GLU A 189 25.08 -95.53 -1.79
C GLU A 189 25.41 -94.71 -0.53
N GLY A 190 24.43 -94.03 0.06
CA GLY A 190 24.61 -93.40 1.37
C GLY A 190 23.54 -92.43 1.87
N ALA A 191 22.47 -92.19 1.10
CA ALA A 191 21.42 -91.25 1.48
C ALA A 191 20.60 -91.68 2.70
N ALA A 192 19.84 -90.73 3.25
CA ALA A 192 19.08 -90.92 4.50
C ALA A 192 17.64 -91.42 4.30
N VAL A 193 17.15 -91.39 3.05
CA VAL A 193 15.81 -91.73 2.57
C VAL A 193 15.99 -92.46 1.24
N ASP A 194 15.03 -93.30 0.85
CA ASP A 194 14.88 -93.96 -0.45
C ASP A 194 13.82 -93.15 -1.21
N ASN A 195 14.24 -92.15 -2.01
CA ASN A 195 13.38 -91.18 -2.70
C ASN A 195 14.10 -90.53 -3.90
N ALA A 196 13.65 -90.81 -5.12
CA ALA A 196 14.31 -90.36 -6.36
C ALA A 196 14.25 -88.83 -6.64
N PHE A 197 13.52 -88.05 -5.84
CA PHE A 197 13.34 -86.59 -5.99
C PHE A 197 14.21 -85.77 -5.02
N GLU A 198 14.94 -86.44 -4.12
CA GLU A 198 15.88 -85.86 -3.16
C GLU A 198 17.30 -86.39 -3.43
N PRO A 199 18.36 -85.66 -3.02
CA PRO A 199 18.39 -84.20 -2.93
C PRO A 199 18.07 -83.56 -4.29
N PRO A 200 17.50 -82.35 -4.38
CA PRO A 200 17.27 -81.70 -5.67
C PRO A 200 18.57 -81.28 -6.40
N LEU A 201 18.45 -81.04 -7.70
CA LEU A 201 19.46 -80.41 -8.55
C LEU A 201 19.23 -78.90 -8.57
N CYS A 202 20.15 -78.12 -8.01
CA CYS A 202 19.92 -76.68 -7.83
C CYS A 202 20.78 -75.78 -8.72
N PHE A 203 20.15 -74.72 -9.21
CA PHE A 203 20.72 -73.73 -10.12
C PHE A 203 20.58 -72.34 -9.51
N THR A 204 21.59 -71.49 -9.68
CA THR A 204 21.43 -70.04 -9.60
C THR A 204 21.55 -69.44 -11.01
N ALA A 205 20.77 -68.40 -11.30
CA ALA A 205 20.94 -67.60 -12.50
C ALA A 205 20.88 -66.11 -12.15
N THR A 206 21.97 -65.40 -12.43
CA THR A 206 22.03 -63.94 -12.29
C THR A 206 21.78 -63.29 -13.66
N ALA A 207 20.82 -62.37 -13.73
CA ALA A 207 20.50 -61.62 -14.94
C ALA A 207 20.48 -60.11 -14.67
N SER A 208 20.63 -59.31 -15.72
CA SER A 208 20.40 -57.86 -15.65
C SER A 208 19.53 -57.43 -16.84
N VAL A 209 18.41 -56.76 -16.55
CA VAL A 209 17.31 -56.53 -17.48
C VAL A 209 17.04 -55.05 -17.65
N ASP A 210 17.03 -54.57 -18.90
CA ASP A 210 16.62 -53.21 -19.25
C ASP A 210 15.08 -53.12 -19.29
N LEU A 211 14.51 -52.24 -18.46
CA LEU A 211 13.08 -51.97 -18.39
C LEU A 211 12.61 -51.04 -19.51
N ALA A 212 11.39 -51.27 -20.00
CA ALA A 212 10.71 -50.32 -20.87
C ALA A 212 10.22 -49.10 -20.07
N ALA A 213 10.66 -47.89 -20.45
CA ALA A 213 10.25 -46.63 -19.81
C ALA A 213 8.72 -46.40 -19.78
N ALA A 214 7.97 -47.03 -20.69
CA ALA A 214 6.51 -47.01 -20.72
C ALA A 214 5.87 -47.53 -19.43
N ASN A 215 6.55 -48.40 -18.68
CA ASN A 215 6.01 -49.01 -17.45
C ASN A 215 5.85 -47.98 -16.30
N PHE A 216 6.40 -46.77 -16.42
CA PHE A 216 6.38 -45.74 -15.38
C PHE A 216 5.38 -44.59 -15.62
N ASN A 217 4.56 -44.64 -16.68
CA ASN A 217 3.41 -43.73 -16.92
C ASN A 217 3.71 -42.21 -16.88
N LEU A 218 4.96 -41.81 -17.13
CA LEU A 218 5.38 -40.40 -17.19
C LEU A 218 5.31 -39.86 -18.62
N ALA A 219 4.81 -38.63 -18.78
CA ALA A 219 4.65 -37.95 -20.07
C ALA A 219 6.01 -37.50 -20.64
N GLY A 220 6.70 -38.42 -21.32
CA GLY A 220 8.09 -38.23 -21.76
C GLY A 220 8.29 -37.45 -23.06
N THR A 221 9.18 -36.47 -23.02
CA THR A 221 9.81 -35.86 -24.21
C THR A 221 11.21 -36.43 -24.43
N GLU A 222 11.87 -36.11 -25.56
CA GLU A 222 13.26 -36.53 -25.84
C GLU A 222 14.30 -36.01 -24.82
N ASN A 223 13.91 -35.10 -23.91
CA ASN A 223 14.76 -34.51 -22.88
C ASN A 223 14.54 -35.09 -21.45
N LEU A 224 13.59 -36.02 -21.26
CA LEU A 224 13.24 -36.53 -19.92
C LEU A 224 14.36 -37.37 -19.30
N ASP A 225 14.94 -36.91 -18.19
CA ASP A 225 15.72 -37.78 -17.30
C ASP A 225 14.75 -38.50 -16.35
N LEU A 226 14.34 -39.71 -16.76
CA LEU A 226 13.35 -40.54 -16.06
C LEU A 226 13.77 -40.86 -14.62
N GLU A 227 15.05 -41.17 -14.41
CA GLU A 227 15.60 -41.58 -13.12
C GLU A 227 15.65 -40.39 -12.15
N ARG A 228 16.11 -39.21 -12.60
CA ARG A 228 16.09 -37.98 -11.79
C ARG A 228 14.67 -37.53 -11.48
N THR A 229 13.79 -37.57 -12.48
CA THR A 229 12.37 -37.21 -12.36
C THR A 229 11.69 -38.06 -11.30
N TYR A 230 11.81 -39.38 -11.42
CA TYR A 230 11.20 -40.33 -10.49
C TYR A 230 11.75 -40.18 -9.07
N ARG A 231 13.07 -40.04 -8.91
CA ARG A 231 13.69 -39.74 -7.61
C ARG A 231 13.12 -38.47 -6.98
N GLY A 232 13.06 -37.37 -7.72
CA GLY A 232 12.59 -36.09 -7.19
C GLY A 232 11.11 -36.08 -6.83
N LEU A 233 10.27 -36.71 -7.66
CA LEU A 233 8.85 -36.93 -7.34
C LEU A 233 8.68 -37.71 -6.03
N LEU A 234 9.39 -38.84 -5.87
CA LEU A 234 9.37 -39.59 -4.60
C LEU A 234 9.84 -38.71 -3.43
N THR A 235 10.94 -37.96 -3.56
CA THR A 235 11.49 -37.12 -2.47
C THR A 235 10.49 -36.05 -2.00
N MET A 236 9.66 -35.50 -2.90
CA MET A 236 8.53 -34.62 -2.55
C MET A 236 7.37 -35.32 -1.82
N GLY A 237 7.50 -36.61 -1.52
CA GLY A 237 6.47 -37.42 -0.88
C GLY A 237 5.45 -38.02 -1.84
N ALA A 238 5.69 -37.99 -3.15
CA ALA A 238 4.82 -38.71 -4.08
C ALA A 238 4.91 -40.22 -3.85
N GLU A 239 3.77 -40.90 -4.02
CA GLU A 239 3.69 -42.35 -4.07
C GLU A 239 3.31 -42.78 -5.49
N VAL A 240 4.06 -43.73 -6.06
CA VAL A 240 3.84 -44.22 -7.43
C VAL A 240 3.44 -45.68 -7.41
N ASN A 241 2.37 -46.00 -8.12
CA ASN A 241 1.89 -47.35 -8.35
C ASN A 241 2.56 -47.91 -9.62
N THR A 242 3.16 -49.09 -9.51
CA THR A 242 3.74 -49.83 -10.65
C THR A 242 3.24 -51.27 -10.61
N SER A 243 2.78 -51.77 -11.76
CA SER A 243 2.31 -53.15 -11.90
C SER A 243 3.37 -54.05 -12.52
N PHE A 244 3.38 -55.31 -12.10
CA PHE A 244 4.24 -56.37 -12.63
C PHE A 244 3.40 -57.62 -12.90
N ASN A 245 3.77 -58.41 -13.90
CA ASN A 245 3.17 -59.72 -14.13
C ASN A 245 4.11 -60.79 -13.56
N LEU A 246 3.63 -61.55 -12.58
CA LEU A 246 4.31 -62.73 -12.06
C LEU A 246 3.79 -63.95 -12.81
N THR A 247 4.70 -64.81 -13.27
CA THR A 247 4.38 -65.96 -14.14
C THR A 247 4.98 -67.23 -13.57
N VAL A 248 4.15 -68.29 -13.43
CA VAL A 248 4.57 -69.62 -12.94
C VAL A 248 4.09 -70.70 -13.90
N GLN A 249 5.02 -71.51 -14.39
CA GLN A 249 4.74 -72.60 -15.33
C GLN A 249 4.02 -73.77 -14.61
N PRO A 250 3.27 -74.63 -15.33
CA PRO A 250 2.71 -75.86 -14.76
C PRO A 250 3.80 -76.70 -14.07
N GLY A 251 3.55 -77.22 -12.87
CA GLY A 251 4.53 -78.03 -12.13
C GLY A 251 5.61 -77.23 -11.38
N HIS A 252 5.53 -75.90 -11.40
CA HIS A 252 6.44 -75.03 -10.65
C HIS A 252 5.76 -74.44 -9.41
N THR A 253 6.55 -74.12 -8.39
CA THR A 253 6.18 -73.21 -7.30
C THR A 253 7.24 -72.11 -7.16
N ALA A 254 6.83 -70.88 -6.87
CA ALA A 254 7.69 -69.71 -6.96
C ALA A 254 7.46 -68.68 -5.83
N ASP A 255 8.53 -68.41 -5.09
CA ASP A 255 8.66 -67.24 -4.20
C ASP A 255 9.20 -66.05 -5.02
N PHE A 256 8.46 -64.95 -5.11
CA PHE A 256 8.91 -63.70 -5.73
C PHE A 256 9.23 -62.66 -4.65
N VAL A 257 10.37 -61.95 -4.78
CA VAL A 257 10.80 -60.92 -3.83
C VAL A 257 11.35 -59.71 -4.58
N ILE A 258 10.72 -58.54 -4.44
CA ILE A 258 11.17 -57.28 -5.10
C ILE A 258 11.70 -56.31 -4.03
N ASN A 259 13.00 -56.06 -4.08
CA ASN A 259 13.68 -55.04 -3.27
C ASN A 259 13.70 -53.70 -4.03
N PRO A 260 13.24 -52.59 -3.44
CA PRO A 260 13.22 -51.30 -4.10
C PRO A 260 14.62 -50.67 -4.16
N ALA A 261 14.79 -49.72 -5.09
CA ALA A 261 16.04 -49.00 -5.28
C ALA A 261 16.45 -48.24 -4.01
N SER A 262 17.75 -47.93 -3.90
CA SER A 262 18.37 -47.38 -2.68
C SER A 262 17.67 -46.16 -2.06
N TYR A 263 16.96 -45.36 -2.86
CA TYR A 263 16.21 -44.14 -2.52
C TYR A 263 14.69 -44.36 -2.28
N ALA A 264 14.19 -45.58 -2.44
CA ALA A 264 12.76 -45.93 -2.36
C ALA A 264 12.47 -47.01 -1.30
N SER A 265 11.20 -47.14 -0.94
CA SER A 265 10.68 -48.18 -0.05
C SER A 265 9.29 -48.60 -0.49
N MET A 266 8.95 -49.88 -0.35
CA MET A 266 7.57 -50.34 -0.55
C MET A 266 6.67 -49.82 0.57
N VAL A 267 5.52 -49.24 0.19
CA VAL A 267 4.51 -48.67 1.11
C VAL A 267 3.25 -49.53 1.14
N ALA A 268 2.86 -50.10 0.00
CA ALA A 268 1.78 -51.09 -0.11
C ALA A 268 2.07 -52.08 -1.23
N VAL A 269 1.45 -53.26 -1.13
CA VAL A 269 1.43 -54.33 -2.13
C VAL A 269 0.02 -54.92 -2.16
N ASP A 270 -0.40 -55.43 -3.31
CA ASP A 270 -1.62 -56.22 -3.48
C ASP A 270 -1.31 -57.55 -4.20
N GLY A 271 -2.28 -58.45 -4.25
CA GLY A 271 -2.17 -59.77 -4.88
C GLY A 271 -2.21 -60.96 -3.89
N PRO A 272 -2.20 -62.20 -4.41
CA PRO A 272 -2.20 -63.40 -3.57
C PRO A 272 -0.92 -63.50 -2.74
N GLU A 273 -1.09 -63.86 -1.45
CA GLU A 273 0.00 -64.06 -0.47
C GLU A 273 1.03 -62.91 -0.37
N ALA A 274 0.63 -61.68 -0.72
CA ALA A 274 1.49 -60.51 -0.73
C ALA A 274 1.90 -60.06 0.70
N GLU A 275 3.21 -59.93 0.97
CA GLU A 275 3.76 -59.44 2.23
C GLU A 275 4.77 -58.28 2.03
N LEU A 276 4.75 -57.32 2.97
CA LEU A 276 5.79 -56.29 3.09
C LEU A 276 6.90 -56.79 4.03
N VAL A 277 8.00 -57.26 3.47
CA VAL A 277 9.14 -57.79 4.23
C VAL A 277 10.06 -56.64 4.70
N PRO A 278 10.24 -56.42 6.02
CA PRO A 278 11.00 -55.28 6.54
C PRO A 278 12.51 -55.51 6.46
N ARG A 279 13.20 -54.76 5.61
CA ARG A 279 14.65 -54.84 5.33
C ARG A 279 15.45 -53.76 6.08
N GLY A 280 15.21 -53.62 7.39
CA GLY A 280 16.09 -52.85 8.29
C GLY A 280 16.26 -51.36 7.95
N GLY A 281 15.20 -50.67 7.51
CA GLY A 281 15.23 -49.25 7.10
C GLY A 281 14.71 -49.00 5.68
N HIS A 282 13.99 -49.96 5.13
CA HIS A 282 13.08 -49.92 3.97
C HIS A 282 12.26 -51.23 4.01
N ASN A 283 11.21 -51.33 3.22
CA ASN A 283 10.47 -52.58 3.00
C ASN A 283 10.73 -53.10 1.58
N SER A 284 10.87 -54.41 1.42
CA SER A 284 10.74 -55.12 0.14
C SER A 284 9.34 -55.73 0.03
N ALA A 285 8.90 -56.05 -1.18
CA ALA A 285 7.67 -56.81 -1.42
C ALA A 285 7.99 -58.30 -1.60
N SER A 286 7.06 -59.19 -1.26
CA SER A 286 7.12 -60.60 -1.64
C SER A 286 5.76 -61.22 -1.90
N TRP A 287 5.71 -62.23 -2.78
CA TRP A 287 4.54 -63.02 -3.13
C TRP A 287 4.91 -64.51 -3.24
N SER A 288 3.94 -65.39 -3.02
CA SER A 288 4.07 -66.86 -3.15
C SER A 288 3.02 -67.37 -4.15
N MET A 289 3.43 -68.26 -5.05
CA MET A 289 2.56 -68.83 -6.10
C MET A 289 2.88 -70.33 -6.30
N ASP A 290 1.88 -71.18 -6.03
CA ASP A 290 1.94 -72.64 -6.21
C ASP A 290 1.12 -73.08 -7.42
N HIS A 291 1.80 -73.66 -8.42
CA HIS A 291 1.21 -74.23 -9.63
C HIS A 291 1.59 -75.72 -9.81
N LEU A 292 1.99 -76.41 -8.73
CA LEU A 292 2.34 -77.84 -8.74
C LEU A 292 1.13 -78.71 -9.13
N GLY A 293 -0.08 -78.31 -8.73
CA GLY A 293 -1.33 -79.02 -8.98
C GLY A 293 -1.94 -78.86 -10.38
N ALA A 294 -1.19 -78.36 -11.36
CA ALA A 294 -1.65 -78.13 -12.73
C ALA A 294 -1.96 -79.42 -13.50
N LEU A 295 -2.72 -79.31 -14.61
CA LEU A 295 -2.96 -80.40 -15.57
C LEU A 295 -2.17 -80.19 -16.87
N GLU A 296 -1.92 -81.27 -17.60
CA GLU A 296 -1.26 -81.33 -18.93
C GLU A 296 -1.76 -80.30 -19.97
N THR A 297 -2.96 -79.74 -19.80
CA THR A 297 -3.57 -78.76 -20.72
C THR A 297 -3.67 -77.33 -20.18
N ASP A 298 -3.22 -77.10 -18.94
CA ASP A 298 -3.31 -75.78 -18.31
C ASP A 298 -2.14 -74.89 -18.78
N SER A 299 -2.39 -73.59 -18.91
CA SER A 299 -1.39 -72.59 -19.28
C SER A 299 -0.70 -72.03 -18.04
N ASP A 300 0.50 -71.47 -18.20
CA ASP A 300 1.21 -70.68 -17.18
C ASP A 300 0.24 -69.80 -16.36
N GLN A 301 0.35 -69.85 -15.03
CA GLN A 301 -0.39 -68.96 -14.15
C GLN A 301 0.27 -67.59 -14.20
N VAL A 302 -0.46 -66.58 -14.70
CA VAL A 302 -0.02 -65.19 -14.75
C VAL A 302 -0.91 -64.34 -13.84
N GLU A 303 -0.32 -63.74 -12.82
CA GLU A 303 -0.97 -62.80 -11.89
C GLU A 303 -0.37 -61.41 -12.06
N THR A 304 -1.22 -60.40 -12.28
CA THR A 304 -0.78 -58.99 -12.25
C THR A 304 -0.80 -58.50 -10.80
N VAL A 305 0.36 -58.13 -10.26
CA VAL A 305 0.51 -57.57 -8.91
C VAL A 305 0.79 -56.08 -8.98
N ASP A 306 0.11 -55.32 -8.13
CA ASP A 306 0.35 -53.88 -7.95
C ASP A 306 1.23 -53.64 -6.71
N LEU A 307 2.26 -52.80 -6.86
CA LEU A 307 3.07 -52.33 -5.74
C LEU A 307 3.16 -50.79 -5.75
N ARG A 308 3.18 -50.20 -4.55
CA ARG A 308 3.24 -48.75 -4.34
C ARG A 308 4.57 -48.37 -3.67
N MET A 309 5.39 -47.62 -4.39
CA MET A 309 6.68 -47.12 -3.92
C MET A 309 6.57 -45.68 -3.41
N GLY A 310 7.27 -45.38 -2.32
CA GLY A 310 7.46 -44.04 -1.76
C GLY A 310 8.94 -43.79 -1.44
N HIS A 311 9.33 -42.55 -1.14
CA HIS A 311 10.72 -42.22 -0.80
C HIS A 311 11.20 -42.86 0.50
N ARG A 312 12.45 -43.32 0.48
CA ARG A 312 13.16 -43.85 1.64
C ARG A 312 13.71 -42.70 2.49
N ASN A 313 12.87 -42.16 3.37
CA ASN A 313 13.25 -41.12 4.32
C ASN A 313 14.53 -41.49 5.11
N THR A 314 15.56 -40.64 5.04
CA THR A 314 16.85 -40.81 5.76
C THR A 314 17.24 -39.53 6.51
N SER A 315 18.08 -39.65 7.53
CA SER A 315 18.59 -38.48 8.28
C SER A 315 19.56 -37.58 7.48
N SER A 316 19.90 -37.95 6.25
CA SER A 316 20.74 -37.18 5.30
C SER A 316 19.94 -36.60 4.12
N SER A 317 18.78 -37.18 3.84
CA SER A 317 17.82 -36.75 2.81
C SER A 317 16.44 -37.16 3.32
N PRO A 318 15.70 -36.26 3.98
CA PRO A 318 14.34 -36.54 4.43
C PRO A 318 13.39 -36.59 3.22
N THR A 319 12.17 -37.10 3.43
CA THR A 319 11.06 -36.78 2.53
C THR A 319 10.59 -35.37 2.86
N VAL A 320 10.26 -34.56 1.84
CA VAL A 320 9.69 -33.22 2.04
C VAL A 320 8.41 -33.32 2.87
N HIS A 321 8.24 -32.37 3.81
CA HIS A 321 7.03 -32.23 4.60
C HIS A 321 6.81 -30.76 4.93
N ILE A 322 5.69 -30.23 4.44
CA ILE A 322 5.26 -28.84 4.63
C ILE A 322 4.07 -28.82 5.59
N GLU A 323 4.01 -27.82 6.46
CA GLU A 323 2.94 -27.70 7.46
C GLU A 323 1.64 -27.17 6.83
N GLU A 324 0.50 -27.76 7.22
CA GLU A 324 -0.82 -27.43 6.68
C GLU A 324 -1.19 -25.97 7.00
N GLY A 325 -1.33 -25.14 5.97
CA GLY A 325 -1.64 -23.70 6.10
C GLY A 325 -0.44 -22.75 6.15
N SER A 326 0.80 -23.21 5.94
CA SER A 326 1.98 -22.33 5.84
C SER A 326 1.99 -21.44 4.57
N LYS A 327 2.84 -20.40 4.52
CA LYS A 327 2.97 -19.49 3.35
C LYS A 327 3.39 -20.26 2.10
N ALA A 328 2.46 -20.41 1.15
CA ALA A 328 2.64 -21.16 -0.09
C ALA A 328 3.00 -20.26 -1.27
N ILE A 329 2.41 -19.05 -1.29
CA ILE A 329 2.73 -17.96 -2.21
C ILE A 329 2.98 -16.69 -1.42
N ASP A 330 3.90 -15.88 -1.91
CA ASP A 330 4.14 -14.51 -1.46
C ASP A 330 3.81 -13.54 -2.61
N LEU A 331 3.01 -12.51 -2.36
CA LEU A 331 2.60 -11.54 -3.38
C LEU A 331 3.20 -10.17 -3.05
N ASN A 332 4.04 -9.64 -3.93
CA ASN A 332 4.56 -8.28 -3.83
C ASN A 332 4.00 -7.44 -4.96
N LEU A 333 3.36 -6.33 -4.61
CA LEU A 333 2.83 -5.35 -5.54
C LEU A 333 3.54 -4.01 -5.29
N VAL A 334 4.10 -3.39 -6.33
CA VAL A 334 4.70 -2.06 -6.26
C VAL A 334 3.88 -1.12 -7.14
N VAL A 335 3.24 -0.13 -6.52
CA VAL A 335 2.48 0.92 -7.19
C VAL A 335 3.38 2.15 -7.29
N ASP A 336 3.95 2.41 -8.47
CA ASP A 336 4.80 3.57 -8.71
C ASP A 336 3.94 4.78 -9.11
N LEU A 337 3.86 5.77 -8.20
CA LEU A 337 3.16 7.06 -8.41
C LEU A 337 4.14 8.23 -8.59
N THR A 338 5.41 7.98 -8.89
CA THR A 338 6.41 9.06 -9.11
C THR A 338 6.03 10.00 -10.26
N ASP A 339 5.23 9.52 -11.23
CA ASP A 339 4.48 10.31 -12.21
C ASP A 339 3.00 9.89 -12.21
N GLU A 340 2.14 10.65 -11.53
CA GLU A 340 0.69 10.42 -11.40
C GLU A 340 -0.08 10.39 -12.75
N TYR A 341 0.55 10.79 -13.85
CA TYR A 341 0.01 10.73 -15.21
C TYR A 341 0.47 9.51 -16.01
N ALA A 342 1.44 8.74 -15.50
CA ALA A 342 2.03 7.57 -16.13
C ALA A 342 2.35 6.46 -15.12
N ALA A 343 1.57 6.38 -14.05
CA ALA A 343 1.68 5.41 -12.96
C ALA A 343 1.71 3.96 -13.48
N THR A 344 2.50 3.12 -12.83
CA THR A 344 2.63 1.70 -13.18
C THR A 344 2.54 0.81 -11.96
N ILE A 345 1.88 -0.34 -12.12
CA ILE A 345 1.85 -1.40 -11.12
C ILE A 345 2.77 -2.52 -11.60
N ASP A 346 3.85 -2.77 -10.86
CA ASP A 346 4.64 -3.98 -10.95
C ASP A 346 4.10 -5.02 -9.96
N PHE A 347 4.02 -6.28 -10.39
CA PHE A 347 3.57 -7.41 -9.60
C PHE A 347 4.59 -8.55 -9.68
N ALA A 348 4.94 -9.12 -8.54
CA ALA A 348 5.66 -10.38 -8.45
C ALA A 348 4.98 -11.35 -7.48
N ALA A 349 4.92 -12.63 -7.87
CA ALA A 349 4.46 -13.71 -7.00
C ALA A 349 5.59 -14.73 -6.78
N GLY A 350 6.06 -14.86 -5.54
CA GLY A 350 7.00 -15.88 -5.10
C GLY A 350 6.29 -17.18 -4.75
N LEU A 351 6.41 -18.19 -5.61
CA LEU A 351 5.85 -19.52 -5.39
C LEU A 351 6.83 -20.41 -4.61
N TYR A 352 6.44 -20.82 -3.41
CA TYR A 352 7.16 -21.78 -2.57
C TYR A 352 6.64 -23.21 -2.79
N TYR A 353 5.31 -23.40 -2.77
CA TYR A 353 4.69 -24.70 -3.07
C TYR A 353 3.23 -24.59 -3.54
N LEU A 354 2.71 -25.67 -4.11
CA LEU A 354 1.29 -25.90 -4.41
C LEU A 354 0.81 -27.17 -3.71
N ASP A 355 -0.27 -27.07 -2.94
CA ASP A 355 -0.92 -28.22 -2.28
C ASP A 355 -1.83 -29.00 -3.25
N SER A 356 -2.22 -30.23 -2.88
CA SER A 356 -3.10 -31.05 -3.71
C SER A 356 -4.44 -30.37 -4.04
N ALA A 357 -5.00 -29.57 -3.13
CA ALA A 357 -6.25 -28.86 -3.34
C ALA A 357 -6.12 -27.73 -4.39
N THR A 358 -4.97 -27.07 -4.50
CA THR A 358 -4.68 -26.10 -5.56
C THR A 358 -4.37 -26.81 -6.88
N LEU A 359 -3.63 -27.92 -6.85
CA LEU A 359 -3.31 -28.71 -8.04
C LEU A 359 -4.57 -29.28 -8.71
N GLU A 360 -5.51 -29.84 -7.93
CA GLU A 360 -6.83 -30.28 -8.42
C GLU A 360 -7.66 -29.11 -8.99
N ARG A 361 -7.62 -27.95 -8.33
CA ARG A 361 -8.39 -26.74 -8.68
C ARG A 361 -7.88 -26.03 -9.95
N TRP A 362 -6.56 -25.95 -10.14
CA TRP A 362 -5.92 -25.43 -11.35
C TRP A 362 -5.81 -26.51 -12.45
N GLY A 363 -6.17 -27.76 -12.17
CA GLY A 363 -6.17 -28.86 -13.14
C GLY A 363 -4.77 -29.35 -13.55
N ILE A 364 -3.75 -29.04 -12.76
CA ILE A 364 -2.33 -29.33 -13.07
C ILE A 364 -2.00 -30.77 -12.70
N ASN A 365 -1.44 -31.51 -13.67
CA ASN A 365 -1.12 -32.93 -13.50
C ASN A 365 0.23 -33.26 -14.16
N MET A 366 1.13 -33.91 -13.42
CA MET A 366 2.47 -34.33 -13.89
C MET A 366 2.49 -35.72 -14.55
N PHE A 367 1.36 -36.45 -14.55
CA PHE A 367 1.26 -37.82 -15.09
C PHE A 367 0.22 -37.91 -16.21
N GLU A 368 0.48 -38.70 -17.25
CA GLU A 368 -0.47 -38.91 -18.35
C GLU A 368 -1.75 -39.65 -17.88
N VAL A 369 -1.65 -40.41 -16.78
CA VAL A 369 -2.73 -41.15 -16.14
C VAL A 369 -2.79 -40.81 -14.65
N SER A 370 -3.83 -40.09 -14.22
CA SER A 370 -3.96 -39.55 -12.86
C SER A 370 -4.21 -40.60 -11.76
N SER A 371 -4.39 -41.88 -12.10
CA SER A 371 -4.47 -42.98 -11.13
C SER A 371 -3.13 -43.69 -10.87
N SER A 372 -2.08 -43.37 -11.63
CA SER A 372 -0.78 -44.07 -11.55
C SER A 372 0.11 -43.57 -10.40
N ALA A 373 -0.15 -42.37 -9.86
CA ALA A 373 0.61 -41.82 -8.74
C ALA A 373 -0.21 -40.76 -7.99
N THR A 374 0.12 -40.54 -6.72
CA THR A 374 -0.43 -39.46 -5.89
C THR A 374 0.69 -38.55 -5.41
N ILE A 375 0.65 -37.27 -5.80
CA ILE A 375 1.55 -36.23 -5.29
C ILE A 375 0.82 -35.45 -4.18
N PRO A 376 1.36 -35.34 -2.96
CA PRO A 376 0.72 -34.57 -1.88
C PRO A 376 0.94 -33.06 -2.03
N VAL A 377 2.12 -32.66 -2.52
CA VAL A 377 2.55 -31.27 -2.67
C VAL A 377 3.59 -31.16 -3.80
N ILE A 378 3.61 -30.04 -4.52
CA ILE A 378 4.65 -29.71 -5.49
C ILE A 378 5.38 -28.47 -4.99
N THR A 379 6.67 -28.60 -4.68
CA THR A 379 7.53 -27.48 -4.25
C THR A 379 8.02 -26.65 -5.44
N SER A 380 8.68 -25.53 -5.14
CA SER A 380 9.43 -24.75 -6.12
C SER A 380 10.45 -25.61 -6.88
N ASP A 381 11.24 -26.46 -6.21
CA ASP A 381 12.12 -27.43 -6.88
C ASP A 381 11.34 -28.48 -7.69
N GLY A 382 10.12 -28.85 -7.29
CA GLY A 382 9.20 -29.67 -8.06
C GLY A 382 8.81 -29.05 -9.41
N VAL A 383 8.49 -27.75 -9.42
CA VAL A 383 8.21 -27.01 -10.66
C VAL A 383 9.48 -26.85 -11.50
N ARG A 384 10.66 -26.63 -10.90
CA ARG A 384 11.95 -26.65 -11.63
C ARG A 384 12.20 -28.02 -12.28
N LEU A 385 11.99 -29.11 -11.56
CA LEU A 385 12.11 -30.47 -12.07
C LEU A 385 11.18 -30.70 -13.26
N ALA A 386 9.91 -30.27 -13.17
CA ALA A 386 8.95 -30.40 -14.27
C ALA A 386 9.31 -29.56 -15.49
N TYR A 387 9.80 -28.32 -15.29
CA TYR A 387 10.27 -27.44 -16.35
C TYR A 387 11.49 -28.01 -17.09
N HIS A 388 12.55 -28.35 -16.35
CA HIS A 388 13.82 -28.81 -16.94
C HIS A 388 13.74 -30.19 -17.60
N ASN A 389 12.76 -31.03 -17.22
CA ASN A 389 12.48 -32.32 -17.89
C ASN A 389 11.35 -32.24 -18.95
N GLY A 390 10.66 -31.10 -19.06
CA GLY A 390 9.56 -30.90 -20.03
C GLY A 390 8.30 -31.72 -19.74
N ILE A 391 7.93 -31.89 -18.46
CA ILE A 391 6.82 -32.74 -17.99
C ILE A 391 5.48 -32.00 -18.04
N VAL A 392 5.47 -30.70 -17.76
CA VAL A 392 4.26 -29.86 -17.71
C VAL A 392 4.48 -28.59 -18.53
N ASP A 393 3.45 -28.15 -19.26
CA ASP A 393 3.46 -26.85 -19.92
C ASP A 393 3.22 -25.74 -18.88
N LEU A 394 4.22 -24.89 -18.67
CA LEU A 394 4.16 -23.83 -17.65
C LEU A 394 3.08 -22.77 -17.93
N THR A 395 2.51 -22.73 -19.15
CA THR A 395 1.34 -21.87 -19.43
C THR A 395 0.11 -22.26 -18.61
N GLN A 396 -0.03 -23.53 -18.23
CA GLN A 396 -1.15 -24.01 -17.40
C GLN A 396 -1.18 -23.37 -15.99
N PHE A 397 -0.02 -22.94 -15.47
CA PHE A 397 0.06 -22.23 -14.20
C PHE A 397 -0.30 -20.74 -14.39
N THR A 398 0.21 -20.10 -15.44
CA THR A 398 -0.03 -18.66 -15.69
C THR A 398 -1.49 -18.38 -16.07
N ASP A 399 -2.10 -19.27 -16.85
CA ASP A 399 -3.49 -19.15 -17.30
C ASP A 399 -4.52 -19.38 -16.17
N GLN A 400 -4.10 -19.85 -14.99
CA GLN A 400 -4.94 -20.06 -13.81
C GLN A 400 -4.64 -19.10 -12.66
N PHE A 401 -3.66 -18.20 -12.81
CA PHE A 401 -3.29 -17.25 -11.76
C PHE A 401 -4.24 -16.03 -11.79
N PRO A 402 -4.96 -15.72 -10.70
CA PRO A 402 -5.97 -14.65 -10.64
C PRO A 402 -5.37 -13.23 -10.52
N VAL A 403 -4.44 -12.86 -11.41
CA VAL A 403 -3.84 -11.51 -11.42
C VAL A 403 -4.90 -10.43 -11.64
N GLY A 404 -5.89 -10.72 -12.50
CA GLY A 404 -7.02 -9.83 -12.77
C GLY A 404 -7.82 -9.52 -11.51
N ASP A 405 -8.23 -10.54 -10.75
CA ASP A 405 -9.08 -10.39 -9.56
C ASP A 405 -8.35 -9.60 -8.44
N ILE A 406 -7.02 -9.80 -8.30
CA ILE A 406 -6.18 -9.05 -7.35
C ILE A 406 -6.12 -7.56 -7.72
N VAL A 407 -5.88 -7.26 -9.00
CA VAL A 407 -5.72 -5.88 -9.49
C VAL A 407 -7.07 -5.16 -9.60
N GLU A 408 -8.17 -5.87 -9.91
CA GLU A 408 -9.53 -5.34 -9.83
C GLU A 408 -9.93 -5.08 -8.36
N GLY A 409 -9.56 -5.95 -7.43
CA GLY A 409 -9.77 -5.75 -5.99
C GLY A 409 -9.10 -4.49 -5.44
N LEU A 410 -7.90 -4.17 -5.92
CA LEU A 410 -7.20 -2.91 -5.62
C LEU A 410 -7.82 -1.71 -6.36
N GLY A 411 -8.13 -1.85 -7.65
CA GLY A 411 -8.76 -0.78 -8.44
C GLY A 411 -10.10 -0.32 -7.84
N ASN A 412 -10.89 -1.26 -7.29
CA ASN A 412 -12.14 -0.96 -6.61
C ASN A 412 -11.97 -0.19 -5.27
N THR A 413 -10.77 -0.07 -4.70
CA THR A 413 -10.51 0.74 -3.49
C THR A 413 -9.88 2.11 -3.78
N ILE A 414 -9.77 2.50 -5.06
CA ILE A 414 -9.15 3.76 -5.49
C ILE A 414 -10.10 4.48 -6.45
N ALA A 415 -10.42 5.74 -6.18
CA ALA A 415 -11.34 6.51 -7.02
C ALA A 415 -10.69 6.86 -8.37
N GLY A 416 -11.50 7.05 -9.42
CA GLY A 416 -11.03 7.57 -10.72
C GLY A 416 -10.17 6.63 -11.59
N VAL A 417 -9.60 5.56 -11.02
CA VAL A 417 -8.80 4.57 -11.75
C VAL A 417 -9.71 3.75 -12.68
N GLY A 418 -9.43 3.78 -13.98
CA GLY A 418 -10.12 2.95 -14.98
C GLY A 418 -9.52 1.55 -15.10
N ASP A 419 -10.11 0.70 -15.96
CA ASP A 419 -9.68 -0.69 -16.22
C ASP A 419 -8.14 -0.85 -16.33
N ILE A 420 -7.50 -1.30 -15.25
CA ILE A 420 -6.04 -1.52 -15.20
C ILE A 420 -5.70 -2.72 -16.08
N THR A 421 -4.87 -2.53 -17.09
CA THR A 421 -4.47 -3.62 -18.00
C THR A 421 -3.06 -4.12 -17.67
N MET A 422 -2.99 -5.31 -17.10
CA MET A 422 -1.72 -6.02 -16.85
C MET A 422 -1.18 -6.67 -18.13
N SER A 423 0.13 -6.84 -18.18
CA SER A 423 0.80 -7.63 -19.24
C SER A 423 0.66 -9.14 -18.98
N ASP A 424 0.94 -9.97 -20.00
CA ASP A 424 1.04 -11.42 -19.85
C ASP A 424 2.02 -11.80 -18.72
N LEU A 425 1.66 -12.74 -17.84
CA LEU A 425 2.46 -13.14 -16.69
C LEU A 425 3.72 -13.93 -17.13
N GLN A 426 4.90 -13.49 -16.70
CA GLN A 426 6.19 -14.04 -17.14
C GLN A 426 6.95 -14.72 -15.99
N TRP A 427 7.63 -15.82 -16.31
CA TRP A 427 8.48 -16.52 -15.35
C TRP A 427 9.85 -15.86 -15.23
N VAL A 428 10.26 -15.58 -13.99
CA VAL A 428 11.59 -15.04 -13.69
C VAL A 428 12.62 -16.16 -13.82
N SER A 429 13.57 -15.97 -14.74
CA SER A 429 14.66 -16.94 -14.96
C SER A 429 15.53 -17.09 -13.71
N GLN A 430 16.02 -16.00 -13.14
CA GLN A 430 16.80 -15.98 -11.92
C GLN A 430 16.73 -14.59 -11.27
N THR A 431 16.70 -14.53 -9.94
CA THR A 431 16.82 -13.30 -9.14
C THR A 431 17.79 -13.50 -7.97
N ASP A 432 18.38 -12.41 -7.48
CA ASP A 432 19.29 -12.36 -6.32
C ASP A 432 18.62 -11.87 -5.03
N GLY A 433 17.29 -11.71 -5.02
CA GLY A 433 16.54 -11.22 -3.86
C GLY A 433 16.66 -9.72 -3.65
N THR A 434 16.54 -8.95 -4.74
CA THR A 434 16.58 -7.48 -4.72
C THR A 434 15.42 -6.86 -5.51
N GLY A 435 14.96 -5.68 -5.08
CA GLY A 435 13.74 -5.07 -5.60
C GLY A 435 12.48 -5.81 -5.13
N ILE A 436 11.55 -6.07 -6.04
CA ILE A 436 10.24 -6.72 -5.81
C ILE A 436 10.33 -8.23 -5.45
N PHE A 437 11.49 -8.74 -5.05
CA PHE A 437 11.75 -10.16 -4.78
C PHE A 437 12.35 -10.35 -3.38
N GLU A 438 11.65 -11.01 -2.45
CA GLU A 438 12.12 -11.27 -1.08
C GLU A 438 13.47 -12.02 -0.99
N ALA A 439 13.76 -12.92 -1.95
CA ALA A 439 14.84 -13.90 -1.83
C ALA A 439 15.48 -14.30 -3.17
N GLU A 440 16.65 -14.95 -3.11
CA GLU A 440 17.25 -15.61 -4.28
C GLU A 440 16.30 -16.70 -4.83
N GLY A 441 16.12 -16.77 -6.15
CA GLY A 441 15.16 -17.72 -6.73
C GLY A 441 15.04 -17.70 -8.25
N GLY A 442 13.89 -18.19 -8.75
CA GLY A 442 13.56 -18.30 -10.19
C GLY A 442 13.67 -19.73 -10.77
N LEU A 443 13.24 -19.90 -12.03
CA LEU A 443 13.19 -21.21 -12.72
C LEU A 443 14.57 -21.84 -12.99
N ASN A 444 15.57 -20.99 -13.25
CA ASN A 444 16.95 -21.38 -13.55
C ASN A 444 17.90 -21.10 -12.38
N TYR A 445 17.36 -21.00 -11.15
CA TYR A 445 18.16 -20.98 -9.92
C TYR A 445 19.15 -22.15 -9.91
N SER A 446 20.30 -21.97 -9.25
CA SER A 446 21.39 -22.95 -9.22
C SER A 446 21.77 -23.29 -7.78
N HIS A 447 21.43 -24.50 -7.34
CA HIS A 447 21.71 -24.97 -5.99
C HIS A 447 23.22 -24.99 -5.69
N SER A 448 23.62 -24.24 -4.67
CA SER A 448 25.02 -24.11 -4.23
C SER A 448 25.24 -24.48 -2.76
N THR A 449 24.16 -24.48 -1.97
CA THR A 449 24.09 -24.77 -0.53
C THR A 449 22.94 -25.76 -0.29
N GLY A 450 22.97 -26.51 0.81
CA GLY A 450 21.94 -27.51 1.14
C GLY A 450 22.04 -28.81 0.34
N CYS A 451 22.33 -28.74 -0.96
CA CYS A 451 22.47 -29.92 -1.81
C CYS A 451 23.82 -30.64 -1.63
N THR A 452 23.77 -31.98 -1.56
CA THR A 452 24.92 -32.88 -1.36
C THR A 452 25.14 -33.86 -2.52
N GLU A 453 24.33 -33.75 -3.57
CA GLU A 453 24.35 -34.60 -4.76
C GLU A 453 25.69 -34.47 -5.53
N PRO A 454 26.29 -35.59 -6.02
CA PRO A 454 27.57 -35.56 -6.74
C PRO A 454 27.44 -34.98 -8.18
N VAL A 455 27.58 -33.66 -8.31
CA VAL A 455 27.49 -32.93 -9.59
C VAL A 455 28.51 -33.42 -10.63
N ALA A 456 28.04 -33.75 -11.84
CA ALA A 456 28.93 -34.08 -12.97
C ALA A 456 29.64 -32.82 -13.51
N ALA A 457 30.85 -33.00 -14.08
CA ALA A 457 31.68 -31.89 -14.52
C ALA A 457 31.06 -31.08 -15.68
N GLY A 458 30.47 -29.92 -15.37
CA GLY A 458 29.78 -29.04 -16.32
C GLY A 458 28.25 -29.05 -16.23
N GLN A 459 27.68 -29.83 -15.31
CA GLN A 459 26.24 -29.81 -15.00
C GLN A 459 25.92 -28.70 -13.99
N VAL A 460 24.73 -28.13 -14.08
CA VAL A 460 24.15 -27.23 -13.06
C VAL A 460 22.98 -27.97 -12.40
N LEU A 461 22.87 -27.89 -11.07
CA LEU A 461 21.72 -28.42 -10.34
C LEU A 461 20.65 -27.34 -10.22
N HIS A 462 19.61 -27.46 -11.05
CA HIS A 462 18.41 -26.61 -10.95
C HIS A 462 17.39 -27.14 -9.93
N TYR A 463 17.50 -28.40 -9.52
CA TYR A 463 16.74 -28.99 -8.43
C TYR A 463 17.62 -30.02 -7.70
N CYS A 464 17.46 -30.18 -6.40
CA CYS A 464 18.31 -31.04 -5.57
C CYS A 464 17.67 -32.40 -5.26
N LEU A 465 18.34 -33.52 -5.57
CA LEU A 465 17.83 -34.86 -5.25
C LEU A 465 18.37 -35.46 -3.94
N GLN A 466 19.41 -34.89 -3.34
CA GLN A 466 20.09 -35.47 -2.16
C GLN A 466 20.63 -34.41 -1.20
N GLY A 467 20.14 -34.38 0.04
CA GLY A 467 20.59 -33.48 1.09
C GLY A 467 19.46 -33.06 2.04
N PRO A 468 19.73 -32.23 3.06
CA PRO A 468 18.70 -31.63 3.90
C PRO A 468 17.66 -30.83 3.10
N ASN A 469 18.08 -30.19 2.01
CA ASN A 469 17.27 -29.35 1.12
C ASN A 469 16.91 -30.08 -0.20
N ALA A 470 16.64 -31.39 -0.14
CA ALA A 470 16.31 -32.17 -1.33
C ALA A 470 14.84 -31.96 -1.74
N MET A 471 14.63 -31.42 -2.94
CA MET A 471 13.32 -31.07 -3.52
C MET A 471 12.47 -30.12 -2.66
N ASP A 472 13.10 -29.27 -1.85
CA ASP A 472 12.40 -28.39 -0.90
C ASP A 472 11.86 -27.10 -1.53
N GLU A 473 11.16 -26.32 -0.70
CA GLU A 473 10.56 -25.04 -1.02
C GLU A 473 11.50 -23.82 -0.77
N THR A 474 12.70 -24.03 -0.21
CA THR A 474 13.59 -22.98 0.36
C THR A 474 13.87 -21.81 -0.59
N TYR A 475 14.00 -22.09 -1.88
CA TYR A 475 14.23 -21.08 -2.91
C TYR A 475 12.98 -20.94 -3.79
N PRO A 476 12.20 -19.85 -3.71
CA PRO A 476 10.96 -19.71 -4.48
C PRO A 476 11.20 -19.56 -5.99
N ILE A 477 10.17 -19.80 -6.80
CA ILE A 477 10.14 -19.36 -8.21
C ILE A 477 9.27 -18.11 -8.29
N TYR A 478 9.77 -17.08 -8.96
CA TYR A 478 9.00 -15.86 -9.17
C TYR A 478 8.28 -15.84 -10.52
N LEU A 479 7.02 -15.43 -10.48
CA LEU A 479 6.25 -14.93 -11.62
C LEU A 479 6.25 -13.40 -11.53
N GLN A 480 6.28 -12.68 -12.66
CA GLN A 480 6.24 -11.21 -12.70
C GLN A 480 5.34 -10.69 -13.84
N THR A 481 4.70 -9.54 -13.63
CA THR A 481 4.08 -8.74 -14.70
C THR A 481 4.00 -7.26 -14.33
N THR A 482 3.86 -6.39 -15.33
CA THR A 482 3.77 -4.93 -15.20
C THR A 482 2.51 -4.45 -15.90
N SER A 483 1.83 -3.45 -15.34
CA SER A 483 0.70 -2.77 -15.99
C SER A 483 1.13 -1.99 -17.22
N GLN A 484 0.19 -1.66 -18.10
CA GLN A 484 0.36 -0.50 -18.96
C GLN A 484 0.32 0.78 -18.11
N PRO A 485 1.05 1.85 -18.47
CA PRO A 485 0.97 3.12 -17.74
C PRO A 485 -0.45 3.71 -17.77
N PHE A 486 -0.93 4.13 -16.60
CA PHE A 486 -2.25 4.75 -16.42
C PHE A 486 -2.13 6.06 -15.63
N SER A 487 -3.22 6.81 -15.48
CA SER A 487 -3.24 7.98 -14.60
C SER A 487 -3.98 7.62 -13.33
N MET A 488 -3.37 7.95 -12.20
CA MET A 488 -3.85 7.71 -10.85
C MET A 488 -3.17 8.74 -9.95
N ARG A 489 -3.94 9.57 -9.25
CA ARG A 489 -3.38 10.53 -8.30
C ARG A 489 -3.32 9.89 -6.93
N PHE A 490 -2.30 10.23 -6.15
CA PHE A 490 -2.16 9.73 -4.79
C PHE A 490 -3.37 10.12 -3.90
N ILE A 491 -3.92 11.32 -4.11
CA ILE A 491 -5.13 11.80 -3.41
C ILE A 491 -6.41 11.00 -3.75
N ASP A 492 -6.46 10.31 -4.89
CA ASP A 492 -7.63 9.53 -5.29
C ASP A 492 -7.80 8.27 -4.40
N ILE A 493 -6.70 7.81 -3.77
CA ILE A 493 -6.71 6.77 -2.72
C ILE A 493 -7.43 7.27 -1.47
N ILE A 494 -7.16 8.52 -1.07
CA ILE A 494 -7.73 9.15 0.13
C ILE A 494 -9.21 9.49 -0.10
N MET A 495 -9.57 10.02 -1.27
CA MET A 495 -10.97 10.30 -1.64
C MET A 495 -11.84 9.03 -1.64
N ALA A 496 -11.29 7.88 -2.04
CA ALA A 496 -12.01 6.60 -2.07
C ALA A 496 -12.48 6.10 -0.70
N GLN A 497 -11.89 6.59 0.39
CA GLN A 497 -12.28 6.25 1.76
C GLN A 497 -13.27 7.27 2.36
N GLY A 498 -13.56 8.38 1.67
CA GLY A 498 -14.47 9.44 2.12
C GLY A 498 -15.91 9.31 1.62
N ASP A 499 -16.86 9.89 2.35
CA ASP A 499 -18.28 9.93 1.95
C ASP A 499 -18.46 10.60 0.56
N GLU A 500 -19.06 9.87 -0.39
CA GLU A 500 -19.29 10.32 -1.79
C GLU A 500 -19.97 11.71 -1.92
N ASN A 501 -20.74 12.10 -0.91
CA ASN A 501 -21.54 13.34 -0.91
C ASN A 501 -20.92 14.46 -0.04
N SER A 502 -19.64 14.33 0.34
CA SER A 502 -18.92 15.33 1.12
C SER A 502 -18.50 16.54 0.27
N THR A 503 -18.45 17.72 0.88
CA THR A 503 -17.86 18.94 0.27
C THR A 503 -16.34 18.84 0.11
N LEU A 504 -15.71 17.85 0.75
CA LEU A 504 -14.30 17.54 0.59
C LEU A 504 -14.03 16.94 -0.80
N ASN A 505 -14.88 16.03 -1.27
CA ASN A 505 -14.70 15.41 -2.59
C ASN A 505 -14.85 16.46 -3.71
N SER A 506 -15.87 17.32 -3.66
CA SER A 506 -16.05 18.39 -4.67
C SER A 506 -14.95 19.46 -4.63
N PHE A 507 -14.22 19.60 -3.52
CA PHE A 507 -12.99 20.38 -3.46
C PHE A 507 -11.82 19.62 -4.13
N LEU A 508 -11.53 18.39 -3.71
CA LEU A 508 -10.38 17.59 -4.17
C LEU A 508 -10.46 17.15 -5.66
N GLU A 509 -11.65 17.11 -6.24
CA GLU A 509 -11.88 16.98 -7.70
C GLU A 509 -11.33 18.16 -8.50
N ASN A 510 -11.34 19.38 -7.94
CA ASN A 510 -10.96 20.63 -8.62
C ASN A 510 -9.51 21.08 -8.32
N VAL A 511 -8.93 20.57 -7.23
CA VAL A 511 -7.52 20.77 -6.84
C VAL A 511 -6.59 19.96 -7.74
N GLN A 512 -5.49 20.54 -8.24
CA GLN A 512 -4.47 19.80 -9.03
C GLN A 512 -3.34 19.29 -8.13
N SER A 513 -2.53 18.32 -8.58
CA SER A 513 -1.37 17.85 -7.81
C SER A 513 -0.39 18.98 -7.46
N THR A 514 -0.23 19.98 -8.33
CA THR A 514 0.57 21.19 -8.06
C THR A 514 -0.06 22.13 -7.02
N ASP A 515 -1.36 22.03 -6.78
CA ASP A 515 -2.03 22.77 -5.70
C ASP A 515 -1.91 22.01 -4.36
N LEU A 516 -1.89 20.66 -4.38
CA LEU A 516 -1.55 19.82 -3.22
C LEU A 516 -0.08 19.93 -2.81
N GLU A 517 0.84 19.96 -3.77
CA GLU A 517 2.26 20.26 -3.57
C GLU A 517 2.45 21.58 -2.82
N ARG A 518 1.72 22.64 -3.23
CA ARG A 518 1.72 23.93 -2.53
C ARG A 518 1.15 23.84 -1.12
N LEU A 519 0.08 23.07 -0.90
CA LEU A 519 -0.52 22.87 0.42
C LEU A 519 0.44 22.15 1.37
N MET A 520 1.04 21.03 0.94
CA MET A 520 2.01 20.27 1.74
C MET A 520 3.28 21.10 2.03
N ASN A 521 3.81 21.80 1.03
CA ASN A 521 4.95 22.70 1.21
C ASN A 521 4.58 24.00 1.98
N ALA A 522 3.30 24.27 2.29
CA ALA A 522 2.89 25.36 3.17
C ALA A 522 2.99 25.02 4.66
N GLY A 523 3.57 23.87 5.03
CA GLY A 523 3.65 23.40 6.41
C GLY A 523 2.43 22.59 6.86
N PHE A 524 1.55 22.19 5.93
CA PHE A 524 0.51 21.19 6.22
C PHE A 524 1.12 19.79 6.26
N SER A 525 0.79 19.05 7.30
CA SER A 525 1.11 17.63 7.46
C SER A 525 -0.14 16.84 7.80
N LEU A 526 -0.15 15.56 7.42
CA LEU A 526 -1.28 14.65 7.62
C LEU A 526 -0.78 13.36 8.23
N GLU A 527 -1.31 12.99 9.40
CA GLU A 527 -1.18 11.66 9.99
C GLU A 527 -2.54 10.95 9.88
N ALA A 528 -2.58 9.74 9.33
CA ALA A 528 -3.82 9.01 9.11
C ALA A 528 -3.67 7.50 9.30
N LEU A 529 -4.47 6.95 10.21
CA LEU A 529 -4.69 5.51 10.34
C LEU A 529 -5.86 5.10 9.45
N ILE A 530 -5.59 4.36 8.37
CA ILE A 530 -6.63 3.79 7.50
C ILE A 530 -6.79 2.30 7.84
N GLY A 531 -8.03 1.87 8.07
CA GLY A 531 -8.36 0.53 8.55
C GLY A 531 -8.03 -0.62 7.58
N GLU A 532 -8.24 -1.85 8.05
CA GLU A 532 -7.98 -3.07 7.29
C GLU A 532 -8.81 -3.18 5.98
N SER A 533 -9.86 -2.36 5.83
CA SER A 533 -10.78 -2.30 4.68
C SER A 533 -10.06 -2.26 3.33
N PHE A 534 -8.98 -1.48 3.21
CA PHE A 534 -8.22 -1.27 1.98
C PHE A 534 -7.61 -2.56 1.42
N LEU A 535 -7.05 -3.42 2.28
CA LEU A 535 -6.49 -4.72 1.87
C LEU A 535 -7.55 -5.83 1.90
N ASN A 536 -8.61 -5.68 2.69
CA ASN A 536 -9.68 -6.68 2.82
C ASN A 536 -10.58 -6.77 1.57
N SER A 537 -10.56 -5.79 0.66
CA SER A 537 -11.18 -5.87 -0.68
C SER A 537 -10.52 -6.90 -1.60
N VAL A 538 -9.21 -7.12 -1.47
CA VAL A 538 -8.41 -7.93 -2.39
C VAL A 538 -8.68 -9.41 -2.12
N ASP A 539 -9.39 -10.07 -3.04
CA ASP A 539 -9.73 -11.49 -2.91
C ASP A 539 -8.51 -12.38 -3.22
N LEU A 540 -8.11 -13.18 -2.23
CA LEU A 540 -7.04 -14.17 -2.34
C LEU A 540 -7.57 -15.61 -2.38
N SER A 541 -8.89 -15.82 -2.39
CA SER A 541 -9.52 -17.16 -2.34
C SER A 541 -9.24 -18.02 -3.59
N GLY A 542 -8.83 -17.39 -4.69
CA GLY A 542 -8.34 -18.08 -5.90
C GLY A 542 -6.97 -18.75 -5.78
N LEU A 543 -6.22 -18.47 -4.71
CA LEU A 543 -4.84 -18.94 -4.48
C LEU A 543 -4.74 -20.10 -3.46
N PRO A 544 -3.56 -20.74 -3.29
CA PRO A 544 -3.16 -21.39 -2.04
C PRO A 544 -2.91 -20.34 -0.93
N PRO A 545 -2.59 -20.73 0.33
CA PRO A 545 -2.32 -19.77 1.40
C PRO A 545 -1.23 -18.76 1.01
N ALA A 546 -1.60 -17.48 0.98
CA ALA A 546 -0.75 -16.41 0.47
C ALA A 546 -0.79 -15.17 1.37
N ASP A 547 0.38 -14.57 1.58
CA ASP A 547 0.52 -13.22 2.12
C ASP A 547 0.60 -12.20 0.97
N LEU A 548 0.17 -10.96 1.20
CA LEU A 548 0.19 -9.86 0.24
C LEU A 548 0.85 -8.62 0.83
N THR A 549 1.95 -8.20 0.21
CA THR A 549 2.64 -6.92 0.46
C THR A 549 2.31 -5.95 -0.67
N VAL A 550 1.88 -4.73 -0.33
CA VAL A 550 1.70 -3.62 -1.28
C VAL A 550 2.62 -2.48 -0.87
N GLU A 551 3.59 -2.16 -1.71
CA GLU A 551 4.42 -0.96 -1.62
C GLU A 551 3.86 0.12 -2.54
N ILE A 552 3.65 1.33 -2.01
CA ILE A 552 3.23 2.51 -2.79
C ILE A 552 4.40 3.49 -2.78
N VAL A 553 4.95 3.77 -3.96
CA VAL A 553 5.99 4.80 -4.14
C VAL A 553 5.32 6.15 -4.27
N LEU A 554 5.68 7.09 -3.40
CA LEU A 554 5.07 8.41 -3.33
C LEU A 554 5.44 9.30 -4.53
N PRO A 555 4.53 10.21 -4.95
CA PRO A 555 4.84 11.26 -5.92
C PRO A 555 6.03 12.15 -5.50
N ASN A 556 6.72 12.71 -6.49
CA ASN A 556 7.89 13.59 -6.30
C ASN A 556 7.57 14.98 -5.66
N TRP A 557 6.47 15.12 -4.92
CA TRP A 557 6.05 16.32 -4.20
C TRP A 557 5.69 16.07 -2.72
N VAL A 558 5.72 14.82 -2.25
CA VAL A 558 5.34 14.43 -0.87
C VAL A 558 6.26 13.33 -0.35
N THR A 559 6.50 13.32 0.96
CA THR A 559 7.29 12.30 1.67
C THR A 559 6.64 11.98 3.01
N THR A 560 7.00 10.86 3.64
CA THR A 560 6.57 10.58 5.02
C THR A 560 7.31 11.48 6.01
N VAL A 561 6.81 11.60 7.24
CA VAL A 561 7.48 12.43 8.27
C VAL A 561 8.86 11.87 8.67
N ASP A 562 9.09 10.56 8.48
CA ASP A 562 10.40 9.91 8.61
C ASP A 562 11.33 10.14 7.40
N GLY A 563 10.85 10.81 6.34
CA GLY A 563 11.61 11.07 5.10
C GLY A 563 11.73 9.88 4.15
N THR A 564 10.79 8.92 4.20
CA THR A 564 10.69 7.86 3.20
C THR A 564 9.86 8.31 2.00
N SER A 565 10.17 7.77 0.83
CA SER A 565 9.38 7.95 -0.41
C SER A 565 8.50 6.74 -0.73
N THR A 566 8.35 5.79 0.20
CA THR A 566 7.49 4.62 0.04
C THR A 566 6.70 4.31 1.31
N ILE A 567 5.50 3.76 1.12
CA ILE A 567 4.56 3.27 2.13
C ILE A 567 4.43 1.77 1.90
N VAL A 568 4.46 0.95 2.96
CA VAL A 568 4.35 -0.52 2.85
C VAL A 568 3.18 -1.04 3.68
N LEU A 569 2.36 -1.86 3.04
CA LEU A 569 1.14 -2.47 3.55
C LEU A 569 1.27 -4.00 3.52
N THR A 570 0.78 -4.71 4.54
CA THR A 570 0.90 -6.18 4.62
C THR A 570 -0.39 -6.85 5.08
N LYS A 571 -0.93 -7.74 4.26
CA LYS A 571 -2.04 -8.66 4.58
C LYS A 571 -1.48 -10.06 4.75
N SER A 572 -1.46 -10.54 5.99
CA SER A 572 -0.95 -11.87 6.33
C SER A 572 -2.07 -12.87 6.61
N LEU A 573 -1.75 -14.16 6.57
CA LEU A 573 -2.68 -15.27 6.87
C LEU A 573 -3.36 -15.20 8.25
N GLU A 574 -2.78 -14.52 9.25
CA GLU A 574 -3.38 -14.34 10.58
C GLU A 574 -3.92 -12.93 10.86
N ALA A 575 -3.47 -11.89 10.14
CA ALA A 575 -3.88 -10.50 10.35
C ALA A 575 -3.60 -9.57 9.15
N SER A 576 -4.50 -8.62 8.90
CA SER A 576 -4.25 -7.46 8.04
C SER A 576 -3.60 -6.32 8.85
N SER A 577 -2.59 -5.64 8.31
CA SER A 577 -2.09 -4.39 8.90
C SER A 577 -3.05 -3.23 8.61
N SER A 578 -3.37 -2.42 9.62
CA SER A 578 -3.82 -1.03 9.38
C SER A 578 -2.71 -0.24 8.69
N LEU A 579 -3.08 0.66 7.78
CA LEU A 579 -2.15 1.66 7.25
C LEU A 579 -1.85 2.69 8.34
N ASP A 580 -0.58 3.03 8.51
CA ASP A 580 -0.12 4.22 9.23
C ASP A 580 0.50 5.17 8.20
N LEU A 581 -0.12 6.33 8.00
CA LEU A 581 0.17 7.27 6.92
C LEU A 581 0.52 8.64 7.49
N SER A 582 1.81 8.87 7.79
CA SER A 582 2.33 10.23 8.00
C SER A 582 2.82 10.82 6.68
N LEU A 583 2.49 12.08 6.40
CA LEU A 583 2.82 12.79 5.16
C LEU A 583 3.17 14.26 5.40
N THR A 584 4.13 14.78 4.64
CA THR A 584 4.53 16.19 4.61
C THR A 584 5.14 16.57 3.24
N GLY A 585 5.32 17.87 3.01
CA GLY A 585 5.99 18.40 1.81
C GLY A 585 7.49 18.08 1.78
N LEU A 586 8.11 18.24 0.61
CA LEU A 586 9.56 18.04 0.46
C LEU A 586 10.41 19.20 0.98
N ASP A 587 9.82 20.41 1.02
CA ASP A 587 10.45 21.63 1.53
C ASP A 587 9.37 22.46 2.25
N PRO A 588 8.91 22.02 3.44
CA PRO A 588 7.80 22.66 4.15
C PRO A 588 8.21 24.03 4.69
N TYR A 589 7.32 25.01 4.49
CA TYR A 589 7.44 26.38 4.98
C TYR A 589 7.71 26.43 6.49
N ASP A 590 8.83 27.08 6.85
CA ASP A 590 9.26 27.32 8.22
C ASP A 590 8.75 28.68 8.72
N TRP A 591 7.81 28.66 9.67
CA TRP A 591 7.26 29.87 10.26
C TRP A 591 8.16 30.49 11.34
N GLU A 592 9.18 29.78 11.87
CA GLU A 592 10.07 30.28 12.94
C GLU A 592 11.11 31.33 12.44
N HIS A 593 10.74 32.18 11.48
CA HIS A 593 11.58 33.24 10.93
C HIS A 593 11.05 34.65 11.23
N GLU A 594 11.96 35.63 11.15
CA GLU A 594 11.73 37.05 11.46
C GLU A 594 11.28 37.84 10.22
N ILE A 595 10.11 38.49 10.30
CA ILE A 595 9.57 39.34 9.22
C ILE A 595 10.03 40.78 9.44
N THR A 596 10.62 41.41 8.41
CA THR A 596 11.09 42.80 8.46
C THR A 596 10.53 43.64 7.32
N ASN A 597 10.11 44.87 7.61
CA ASN A 597 9.63 45.81 6.59
C ASN A 597 10.77 46.48 5.79
N ASP A 598 10.42 47.27 4.77
CA ASP A 598 11.34 47.98 3.85
C ASP A 598 12.42 48.84 4.55
N ASP A 599 12.14 49.35 5.75
CA ASP A 599 13.07 50.14 6.58
C ASP A 599 14.10 49.25 7.33
N GLY A 600 13.99 47.92 7.21
CA GLY A 600 14.79 46.95 7.95
C GLY A 600 14.41 46.86 9.43
N ARG A 601 13.15 47.11 9.77
CA ARG A 601 12.61 46.96 11.14
C ARG A 601 11.87 45.63 11.26
N VAL A 602 12.11 44.93 12.36
CA VAL A 602 11.30 43.77 12.78
C VAL A 602 9.84 44.19 12.91
N VAL A 603 8.97 43.51 12.17
CA VAL A 603 7.51 43.58 12.29
C VAL A 603 7.05 42.47 13.24
N CYS A 604 7.51 41.24 12.98
CA CYS A 604 7.21 40.07 13.79
C CYS A 604 8.46 39.24 14.07
N TYR A 605 8.58 38.77 15.31
CA TYR A 605 9.66 37.89 15.75
C TYR A 605 9.42 36.44 15.31
N ALA A 606 10.51 35.70 15.15
CA ALA A 606 10.51 34.26 14.86
C ALA A 606 9.53 33.43 15.72
N ASN A 607 9.40 33.75 17.01
CA ASN A 607 8.52 33.02 17.93
C ASN A 607 7.04 33.48 17.92
N GLN A 608 6.58 34.14 16.84
CA GLN A 608 5.20 34.59 16.69
C GLN A 608 4.53 33.84 15.52
N SER A 609 3.61 32.95 15.90
CA SER A 609 2.79 32.11 15.01
C SER A 609 1.83 32.97 14.18
N THR A 610 1.13 33.92 14.82
CA THR A 610 0.38 35.00 14.16
C THR A 610 1.22 36.26 14.00
N CYS A 611 1.20 36.86 12.80
CA CYS A 611 1.84 38.13 12.48
C CYS A 611 0.89 39.10 11.74
N VAL A 612 0.62 40.25 12.38
CA VAL A 612 -0.23 41.32 11.82
C VAL A 612 0.36 42.70 12.15
N GLU A 613 0.67 43.49 11.12
CA GLU A 613 1.04 44.91 11.25
C GLU A 613 -0.19 45.81 11.06
N SER A 614 -0.21 46.96 11.73
CA SER A 614 -1.19 48.02 11.50
C SER A 614 -0.52 49.40 11.42
N ASP A 615 -0.68 50.08 10.28
CA ASP A 615 -0.42 51.52 10.15
C ASP A 615 -1.74 52.27 10.33
N VAL A 616 -1.76 53.30 11.17
CA VAL A 616 -2.95 54.10 11.47
C VAL A 616 -2.61 55.59 11.41
N ASN A 617 -2.99 56.25 10.32
CA ASN A 617 -2.75 57.65 10.04
C ASN A 617 -4.02 58.50 10.25
N PHE A 618 -4.08 59.23 11.37
CA PHE A 618 -5.20 60.11 11.74
C PHE A 618 -4.85 61.59 11.50
N ASP A 619 -5.53 62.23 10.55
CA ASP A 619 -5.37 63.66 10.25
C ASP A 619 -6.46 64.50 10.95
N LEU A 620 -6.10 65.18 12.04
CA LEU A 620 -6.95 66.19 12.66
C LEU A 620 -6.71 67.57 12.02
N SER A 621 -7.37 67.82 10.90
CA SER A 621 -7.16 69.02 10.10
C SER A 621 -7.63 70.33 10.76
N LYS A 622 -8.83 70.35 11.37
CA LYS A 622 -9.42 71.58 11.95
C LYS A 622 -10.34 71.24 13.13
N VAL A 623 -10.43 72.16 14.09
CA VAL A 623 -11.44 72.16 15.17
C VAL A 623 -11.98 73.57 15.34
N ASN A 624 -13.27 73.78 15.09
CA ASN A 624 -13.94 75.08 15.19
C ASN A 624 -14.91 75.12 16.38
N PHE A 625 -14.92 76.24 17.09
CA PHE A 625 -15.89 76.52 18.16
C PHE A 625 -16.91 77.55 17.67
N ASN A 626 -18.16 77.14 17.49
CA ASN A 626 -19.26 77.99 17.04
C ASN A 626 -20.02 78.55 18.24
N GLU A 627 -19.46 79.60 18.85
CA GLU A 627 -19.98 80.26 20.08
C GLU A 627 -21.49 80.54 20.03
N TRP A 628 -22.02 80.93 18.86
CA TRP A 628 -23.41 81.37 18.66
C TRP A 628 -24.44 80.25 18.45
N SER A 629 -24.00 79.04 18.13
CA SER A 629 -24.85 77.86 17.92
C SER A 629 -24.58 76.73 18.92
N ALA A 630 -23.75 77.01 19.93
CA ALA A 630 -23.32 76.05 20.95
C ALA A 630 -22.87 74.69 20.38
N SER A 631 -22.09 74.75 19.30
CA SER A 631 -21.59 73.57 18.59
C SER A 631 -20.10 73.65 18.30
N ILE A 632 -19.51 72.47 18.15
CA ILE A 632 -18.13 72.24 17.73
C ILE A 632 -18.20 71.59 16.34
N SER A 633 -17.42 72.08 15.37
CA SER A 633 -17.17 71.32 14.13
C SER A 633 -15.75 70.79 14.13
N VAL A 634 -15.62 69.51 13.80
CA VAL A 634 -14.33 68.81 13.73
C VAL A 634 -14.14 68.39 12.28
N THR A 635 -13.00 68.73 11.70
CA THR A 635 -12.60 68.24 10.38
C THR A 635 -11.46 67.25 10.55
N MET A 636 -11.71 65.99 10.19
CA MET A 636 -10.74 64.90 10.29
C MET A 636 -10.72 64.04 9.02
N ALA A 637 -9.64 63.29 8.83
CA ALA A 637 -9.57 62.12 7.97
C ALA A 637 -8.87 60.98 8.72
N LEU A 638 -9.10 59.74 8.30
CA LEU A 638 -8.41 58.56 8.81
C LEU A 638 -8.04 57.65 7.64
N GLU A 639 -6.85 57.10 7.69
CA GLU A 639 -6.34 56.08 6.78
C GLU A 639 -5.71 55.03 7.69
N ALA A 640 -6.18 53.79 7.62
CA ALA A 640 -5.72 52.70 8.47
C ALA A 640 -5.57 51.44 7.61
N GLU A 641 -4.42 50.78 7.71
CA GLU A 641 -4.11 49.55 6.99
C GLU A 641 -3.78 48.46 8.02
N LEU A 642 -4.21 47.23 7.72
CA LEU A 642 -3.94 46.04 8.51
C LEU A 642 -3.35 44.97 7.58
N SER A 643 -2.06 44.71 7.74
CA SER A 643 -1.27 43.80 6.91
C SER A 643 -1.12 42.46 7.61
N ILE A 644 -1.82 41.45 7.11
CA ILE A 644 -1.81 40.08 7.63
C ILE A 644 -0.76 39.27 6.87
N TYR A 645 0.28 38.85 7.57
CA TYR A 645 1.39 38.06 7.02
C TYR A 645 1.18 36.55 7.23
N ARG A 646 0.91 36.14 8.48
CA ARG A 646 0.58 34.76 8.85
C ARG A 646 -0.38 34.69 10.03
N ILE A 647 -1.16 33.62 10.15
CA ILE A 647 -2.11 33.38 11.24
C ILE A 647 -1.77 32.04 11.93
N GLY A 648 -1.38 32.09 13.20
CA GLY A 648 -1.10 30.92 14.03
C GLY A 648 -2.37 30.31 14.60
N PHE A 649 -2.40 28.98 14.76
CA PHE A 649 -3.54 28.28 15.35
C PHE A 649 -3.26 27.77 16.76
N VAL A 650 -4.28 27.82 17.63
CA VAL A 650 -4.26 27.14 18.93
C VAL A 650 -4.33 25.63 18.69
N ASP A 651 -3.41 24.90 19.34
CA ASP A 651 -3.15 23.46 19.25
C ASP A 651 -2.82 22.90 17.84
N GLY A 652 -3.03 23.64 16.75
CA GLY A 652 -2.54 23.34 15.38
C GLY A 652 -3.09 22.10 14.67
N GLU A 653 -3.67 21.17 15.43
CA GLU A 653 -4.09 19.84 15.02
C GLU A 653 -5.62 19.74 14.85
N ARG A 654 -6.08 19.05 13.81
CA ARG A 654 -7.50 18.76 13.55
C ARG A 654 -7.69 17.31 13.15
N CYS A 655 -8.06 16.49 14.15
CA CYS A 655 -8.42 15.09 13.96
C CYS A 655 -9.88 14.90 13.52
N TYR A 656 -10.09 14.00 12.57
CA TYR A 656 -11.36 13.41 12.17
C TYR A 656 -11.34 11.91 12.47
N ASN A 657 -12.36 11.43 13.19
CA ASN A 657 -12.47 10.05 13.64
C ASN A 657 -13.77 9.43 13.09
N GLY A 658 -13.65 8.60 12.06
CA GLY A 658 -14.73 7.81 11.47
C GLY A 658 -14.83 6.40 12.08
N GLU A 659 -15.50 5.47 11.38
CA GLU A 659 -15.53 4.05 11.78
C GLU A 659 -14.29 3.27 11.30
N ASP A 660 -13.73 3.60 10.13
CA ASP A 660 -12.57 2.93 9.50
C ASP A 660 -11.35 3.86 9.27
N ILE A 661 -11.40 5.13 9.72
CA ILE A 661 -10.32 6.13 9.57
C ILE A 661 -10.18 6.98 10.84
N GLU A 662 -8.94 7.18 11.30
CA GLU A 662 -8.57 8.23 12.26
C GLU A 662 -7.48 9.10 11.62
N ALA A 663 -7.78 10.35 11.29
CA ALA A 663 -6.89 11.22 10.50
C ALA A 663 -6.76 12.63 11.10
N CYS A 664 -5.54 13.02 11.44
CA CYS A 664 -5.18 14.30 12.04
C CYS A 664 -4.34 15.13 11.06
N GLY A 665 -4.89 16.28 10.63
CA GLY A 665 -4.13 17.29 9.90
C GLY A 665 -3.48 18.28 10.89
N GLN A 666 -2.17 18.48 10.81
CA GLN A 666 -1.43 19.45 11.63
C GLN A 666 -0.86 20.58 10.75
N MET A 667 -1.09 21.82 11.18
CA MET A 667 -0.53 23.04 10.59
C MET A 667 -0.47 24.14 11.66
N GLU A 668 0.73 24.61 11.99
CA GLU A 668 0.96 25.50 13.14
C GLU A 668 0.69 26.99 12.81
N ALA A 669 1.05 27.42 11.60
CA ALA A 669 0.81 28.77 11.10
C ALA A 669 0.38 28.76 9.63
N PHE A 670 -0.50 29.69 9.28
CA PHE A 670 -1.13 29.82 7.97
C PHE A 670 -0.58 31.06 7.25
N PRO A 671 0.34 30.90 6.27
CA PRO A 671 0.93 32.04 5.55
C PRO A 671 -0.06 32.69 4.57
N SER A 672 0.20 33.97 4.23
CA SER A 672 -0.67 34.76 3.34
C SER A 672 -0.85 34.14 1.95
N ASP A 673 0.19 33.56 1.34
CA ASP A 673 0.08 32.87 0.05
C ASP A 673 -0.82 31.63 0.10
N LEU A 674 -0.95 30.98 1.26
CA LEU A 674 -1.91 29.86 1.43
C LEU A 674 -3.35 30.37 1.41
N LEU A 675 -3.62 31.56 1.96
CA LEU A 675 -4.95 32.19 1.85
C LEU A 675 -5.25 32.60 0.41
N ARG A 676 -4.26 33.13 -0.32
CA ARG A 676 -4.37 33.38 -1.76
C ARG A 676 -4.64 32.09 -2.55
N LEU A 677 -4.03 30.97 -2.17
CA LEU A 677 -4.25 29.66 -2.81
C LEU A 677 -5.68 29.16 -2.58
N VAL A 678 -6.18 29.23 -1.34
CA VAL A 678 -7.58 28.85 -1.02
C VAL A 678 -8.58 29.72 -1.79
N ILE A 679 -8.33 31.02 -1.90
CA ILE A 679 -9.18 31.95 -2.67
C ILE A 679 -9.13 31.65 -4.17
N ASP A 680 -7.96 31.32 -4.74
CA ASP A 680 -7.87 30.95 -6.15
C ASP A 680 -8.54 29.60 -6.43
N LEU A 681 -8.29 28.58 -5.60
CA LEU A 681 -8.94 27.26 -5.68
C LEU A 681 -10.48 27.36 -5.60
N SER A 682 -10.99 28.07 -4.60
CA SER A 682 -12.42 28.35 -4.44
C SER A 682 -13.00 29.04 -5.69
N SER A 683 -12.25 29.95 -6.33
CA SER A 683 -12.67 30.60 -7.58
C SER A 683 -12.60 29.71 -8.84
N ARG A 684 -12.10 28.47 -8.73
CA ARG A 684 -12.14 27.45 -9.80
C ARG A 684 -13.33 26.48 -9.65
N MET A 685 -13.98 26.43 -8.49
CA MET A 685 -15.09 25.50 -8.20
C MET A 685 -16.40 25.95 -8.88
N ASP A 686 -17.26 24.99 -9.24
CA ASP A 686 -18.61 25.27 -9.79
C ASP A 686 -19.55 25.93 -8.75
N ASP A 687 -19.31 25.70 -7.46
CA ASP A 687 -19.97 26.34 -6.32
C ASP A 687 -18.88 26.79 -5.33
N PRO A 688 -18.50 28.10 -5.30
CA PRO A 688 -17.40 28.59 -4.48
C PRO A 688 -17.63 28.45 -2.97
N LEU A 689 -16.56 28.38 -2.19
CA LEU A 689 -16.65 28.32 -0.74
C LEU A 689 -17.23 29.63 -0.18
N GLY A 690 -18.31 29.56 0.59
CA GLY A 690 -18.97 30.76 1.12
C GLY A 690 -19.91 30.51 2.30
N THR A 691 -20.34 31.60 2.94
CA THR A 691 -21.34 31.63 4.01
C THR A 691 -22.02 33.00 4.09
N THR A 692 -23.14 33.08 4.81
CA THR A 692 -23.94 34.30 4.95
C THR A 692 -24.15 34.62 6.43
N VAL A 693 -23.96 35.88 6.83
CA VAL A 693 -24.08 36.33 8.23
C VAL A 693 -25.14 37.43 8.34
N GLU A 694 -26.21 37.15 9.10
CA GLU A 694 -27.28 38.12 9.37
C GLU A 694 -26.77 39.32 10.20
N LEU A 695 -27.18 40.55 9.85
CA LEU A 695 -26.74 41.76 10.56
C LEU A 695 -27.44 41.91 11.93
N PRO A 696 -26.71 42.00 13.08
CA PRO A 696 -27.31 41.91 14.41
C PRO A 696 -28.38 42.97 14.72
N TRP A 697 -28.19 44.21 14.27
CA TRP A 697 -29.15 45.31 14.48
C TRP A 697 -30.41 45.22 13.60
N CYS A 698 -30.38 44.37 12.56
CA CYS A 698 -31.50 44.14 11.65
C CYS A 698 -32.44 43.02 12.10
N ALA A 699 -32.09 42.31 13.18
CA ALA A 699 -32.90 41.27 13.81
C ALA A 699 -33.97 41.80 14.79
N GLU A 700 -33.79 43.01 15.33
CA GLU A 700 -34.76 43.65 16.25
C GLU A 700 -35.61 44.71 15.54
N GLU A 701 -36.94 44.55 15.52
CA GLU A 701 -37.86 45.46 14.82
C GLU A 701 -37.77 46.92 15.31
N ASP A 702 -37.50 47.15 16.60
CA ASP A 702 -37.40 48.50 17.19
C ASP A 702 -36.11 49.24 16.78
N LEU A 703 -35.02 48.51 16.50
CA LEU A 703 -33.77 49.09 15.99
C LEU A 703 -33.85 49.37 14.49
N LYS A 704 -34.51 48.48 13.74
CA LYS A 704 -34.59 48.48 12.27
C LYS A 704 -35.22 49.72 11.63
N GLU A 705 -35.90 50.59 12.38
CA GLU A 705 -36.38 51.89 11.87
C GLU A 705 -35.23 52.93 11.70
N HIS A 706 -34.03 52.67 12.23
CA HIS A 706 -32.91 53.62 12.26
C HIS A 706 -31.76 53.31 11.28
N PHE A 707 -31.78 52.15 10.60
CA PHE A 707 -30.73 51.66 9.71
C PHE A 707 -31.29 51.48 8.29
N ASP A 708 -30.61 52.04 7.27
CA ASP A 708 -31.04 51.94 5.87
C ASP A 708 -30.55 50.63 5.20
N ASP A 709 -29.51 49.96 5.72
CA ASP A 709 -28.99 48.69 5.20
C ASP A 709 -29.29 47.51 6.14
N CYS A 710 -30.00 46.51 5.61
CA CYS A 710 -30.38 45.27 6.29
C CYS A 710 -30.46 44.06 5.35
N ASP A 711 -29.63 44.00 4.29
CA ASP A 711 -29.32 42.71 3.66
C ASP A 711 -28.21 42.00 4.44
N ASP A 712 -28.10 40.67 4.29
CA ASP A 712 -27.11 39.88 5.01
C ASP A 712 -25.70 40.03 4.41
N LEU A 713 -24.68 39.75 5.22
CA LEU A 713 -23.28 39.83 4.82
C LEU A 713 -22.82 38.51 4.17
N GLU A 714 -22.77 38.48 2.84
CA GLU A 714 -22.29 37.35 2.05
C GLU A 714 -20.75 37.32 2.01
N LEU A 715 -20.14 36.28 2.60
CA LEU A 715 -18.76 35.89 2.37
C LEU A 715 -18.73 34.86 1.23
N GLU A 716 -18.20 35.26 0.08
CA GLU A 716 -17.82 34.35 -1.00
C GLU A 716 -16.29 34.40 -1.11
N ALA A 717 -15.61 33.27 -0.89
CA ALA A 717 -14.15 33.19 -0.83
C ALA A 717 -13.51 33.16 -2.22
N THR A 718 -13.89 34.09 -3.10
CA THR A 718 -13.24 34.33 -4.40
C THR A 718 -12.62 35.73 -4.43
N ARG A 719 -11.75 35.99 -5.40
CA ARG A 719 -11.09 37.31 -5.54
C ARG A 719 -12.06 38.47 -5.77
N GLN A 720 -13.28 38.20 -6.25
CA GLN A 720 -14.33 39.21 -6.36
C GLN A 720 -15.20 39.25 -5.10
N GLY A 721 -15.65 38.09 -4.60
CA GLY A 721 -16.44 37.98 -3.38
C GLY A 721 -15.77 38.62 -2.16
N MET A 722 -14.47 38.40 -1.96
CA MET A 722 -13.70 39.06 -0.89
C MET A 722 -13.62 40.59 -1.05
N LYS A 723 -13.56 41.11 -2.29
CA LYS A 723 -13.54 42.55 -2.57
C LYS A 723 -14.92 43.19 -2.37
N ASP A 724 -15.99 42.49 -2.74
CA ASP A 724 -17.37 42.94 -2.51
C ASP A 724 -17.77 42.84 -1.03
N LEU A 725 -17.33 41.80 -0.30
CA LEU A 725 -17.44 41.71 1.17
C LEU A 725 -16.71 42.86 1.86
N ALA A 726 -15.43 43.08 1.53
CA ALA A 726 -14.63 44.16 2.11
C ALA A 726 -15.29 45.52 1.88
N LYS A 727 -15.82 45.75 0.67
CA LYS A 727 -16.59 46.96 0.34
C LYS A 727 -17.91 47.05 1.14
N ARG A 728 -18.71 45.97 1.20
CA ARG A 728 -20.01 45.94 1.89
C ARG A 728 -19.85 46.20 3.38
N MET A 729 -18.79 45.68 4.01
CA MET A 729 -18.49 45.96 5.42
C MET A 729 -18.32 47.47 5.70
N GLY A 730 -17.76 48.25 4.78
CA GLY A 730 -17.64 49.71 4.91
C GLY A 730 -18.98 50.42 4.76
N GLU A 731 -19.82 49.99 3.81
CA GLU A 731 -21.18 50.50 3.62
C GLU A 731 -22.06 50.20 4.85
N VAL A 732 -22.05 48.96 5.33
CA VAL A 732 -22.78 48.47 6.51
C VAL A 732 -22.34 49.16 7.81
N VAL A 733 -21.03 49.36 8.03
CA VAL A 733 -20.55 50.08 9.23
C VAL A 733 -20.79 51.60 9.10
N THR A 734 -20.82 52.16 7.88
CA THR A 734 -21.24 53.56 7.67
C THR A 734 -22.70 53.78 8.07
N ASP A 735 -23.61 52.92 7.60
CA ASP A 735 -25.02 52.96 8.00
C ASP A 735 -25.19 52.71 9.50
N GLY A 736 -24.45 51.75 10.05
CA GLY A 736 -24.35 51.52 11.50
C GLY A 736 -24.01 52.78 12.30
N VAL A 737 -23.05 53.59 11.85
CA VAL A 737 -22.69 54.87 12.48
C VAL A 737 -23.78 55.93 12.29
N HIS A 738 -24.46 55.98 11.14
CA HIS A 738 -25.57 56.91 10.92
C HIS A 738 -26.80 56.58 11.78
N GLY A 739 -27.22 55.32 11.85
CA GLY A 739 -28.36 54.88 12.66
C GLY A 739 -28.11 55.02 14.16
N LEU A 740 -26.91 54.65 14.64
CA LEU A 740 -26.52 54.91 16.03
C LEU A 740 -26.43 56.41 16.36
N GLY A 741 -26.04 57.26 15.40
CA GLY A 741 -26.09 58.71 15.54
C GLY A 741 -27.52 59.25 15.71
N GLN A 742 -28.47 58.73 14.93
CA GLN A 742 -29.89 59.07 15.06
C GLN A 742 -30.47 58.60 16.41
N LEU A 743 -30.10 57.41 16.89
CA LEU A 743 -30.49 56.92 18.21
C LEU A 743 -29.95 57.84 19.33
N ALA A 744 -28.69 58.26 19.25
CA ALA A 744 -28.05 59.15 20.22
C ALA A 744 -28.58 60.61 20.20
N GLU A 745 -29.12 61.09 19.08
CA GLU A 745 -29.81 62.38 18.96
C GLU A 745 -31.25 62.33 19.52
N ASN A 746 -31.90 61.17 19.48
CA ASN A 746 -33.25 60.95 20.02
C ASN A 746 -33.29 60.59 21.53
N GLU A 747 -32.16 60.30 22.16
CA GLU A 747 -32.11 59.88 23.57
C GLU A 747 -32.24 61.07 24.55
N ALA A 748 -33.17 60.95 25.50
CA ALA A 748 -33.64 62.07 26.32
C ALA A 748 -32.68 62.56 27.44
N ASP A 749 -31.58 61.84 27.69
CA ASP A 749 -30.49 62.23 28.62
C ASP A 749 -29.16 62.51 27.87
N SER A 750 -29.17 62.55 26.53
CA SER A 750 -27.98 62.78 25.70
C SER A 750 -27.39 64.18 25.91
N PRO A 751 -26.06 64.32 26.13
CA PRO A 751 -25.39 65.62 26.26
C PRO A 751 -25.24 66.37 24.91
N PHE A 752 -25.67 65.77 23.79
CA PHE A 752 -25.61 66.36 22.45
C PHE A 752 -26.99 66.35 21.80
N GLY A 753 -27.62 67.51 21.69
CA GLY A 753 -28.92 67.70 21.04
C GLY A 753 -28.85 68.03 19.54
N VAL A 754 -27.65 67.95 18.93
CA VAL A 754 -27.42 68.01 17.48
C VAL A 754 -26.21 67.14 17.14
N MET A 755 -26.38 66.15 16.26
CA MET A 755 -25.30 65.24 15.81
C MET A 755 -25.31 65.04 14.28
N ASP A 756 -24.78 66.02 13.53
CA ASP A 756 -24.66 65.89 12.06
C ASP A 756 -23.47 65.01 11.66
N LEU A 757 -23.74 63.73 11.44
CA LEU A 757 -22.82 62.73 10.86
C LEU A 757 -23.06 62.49 9.36
N SER A 758 -23.94 63.24 8.69
CA SER A 758 -24.42 62.95 7.31
C SER A 758 -23.37 63.00 6.17
N LYS A 759 -22.10 63.29 6.51
CA LYS A 759 -20.95 63.25 5.60
C LYS A 759 -19.94 62.15 5.93
N PHE A 760 -20.16 61.43 7.02
CA PHE A 760 -19.30 60.34 7.47
C PHE A 760 -19.45 59.16 6.50
N GLU A 761 -18.33 58.62 6.06
CA GLU A 761 -18.24 57.56 5.05
C GLU A 761 -17.01 56.72 5.41
N ILE A 762 -17.21 55.45 5.75
CA ILE A 762 -16.12 54.47 5.88
C ILE A 762 -16.04 53.73 4.55
N ARG A 763 -14.88 53.84 3.90
CA ARG A 763 -14.52 52.98 2.77
C ARG A 763 -13.59 51.90 3.28
N THR A 764 -13.79 50.68 2.80
CA THR A 764 -12.92 49.54 3.09
C THR A 764 -12.63 48.75 1.83
N SER A 765 -11.42 48.20 1.77
CA SER A 765 -10.89 47.47 0.61
C SER A 765 -9.96 46.35 1.06
N ILE A 766 -9.75 45.37 0.19
CA ILE A 766 -8.80 44.28 0.38
C ILE A 766 -7.90 44.18 -0.84
N ASP A 767 -6.60 44.24 -0.59
CA ASP A 767 -5.52 44.13 -1.57
C ASP A 767 -4.54 43.02 -1.15
N GLY A 768 -3.62 42.64 -2.04
CA GLY A 768 -2.74 41.49 -1.80
C GLY A 768 -3.41 40.12 -1.95
N ILE A 769 -4.59 40.04 -2.58
CA ILE A 769 -5.34 38.79 -2.84
C ILE A 769 -5.34 38.37 -4.31
N GLU A 770 -4.29 38.64 -5.07
CA GLU A 770 -4.13 38.02 -6.39
C GLU A 770 -3.59 36.58 -6.26
N ALA A 771 -3.63 35.80 -7.34
CA ALA A 771 -3.23 34.39 -7.31
C ALA A 771 -1.74 34.24 -6.91
N PRO A 772 -1.39 33.29 -6.02
CA PRO A 772 -0.05 33.20 -5.44
C PRO A 772 0.97 32.63 -6.43
N ASP A 773 2.24 32.98 -6.19
CA ASP A 773 3.37 32.57 -7.03
C ASP A 773 3.68 31.06 -6.90
N GLY A 774 4.79 30.59 -7.46
CA GLY A 774 5.14 29.16 -7.47
C GLY A 774 5.47 28.53 -6.12
N VAL A 775 5.70 29.35 -5.09
CA VAL A 775 6.09 28.97 -3.72
C VAL A 775 5.09 29.62 -2.76
N VAL A 776 4.79 28.97 -1.64
CA VAL A 776 3.94 29.54 -0.59
C VAL A 776 4.83 30.23 0.45
N SER A 777 4.55 31.50 0.72
CA SER A 777 5.29 32.34 1.66
C SER A 777 4.38 33.30 2.42
N ASP A 778 4.96 33.99 3.40
CA ASP A 778 4.48 35.20 4.05
C ASP A 778 5.37 36.42 3.70
N ASP A 779 6.06 36.43 2.56
CA ASP A 779 6.84 37.60 2.10
C ASP A 779 5.92 38.80 1.76
N GLU A 780 4.72 38.54 1.22
CA GLU A 780 3.73 39.56 0.86
C GLU A 780 2.45 39.45 1.71
N PRO A 781 2.03 40.49 2.45
CA PRO A 781 0.82 40.44 3.26
C PRO A 781 -0.46 40.56 2.44
N ILE A 782 -1.57 40.13 3.04
CA ILE A 782 -2.92 40.54 2.63
C ILE A 782 -3.28 41.82 3.40
N VAL A 783 -3.65 42.88 2.67
CA VAL A 783 -3.83 44.21 3.24
C VAL A 783 -5.31 44.57 3.27
N LEU A 784 -5.85 44.73 4.48
CA LEU A 784 -7.18 45.28 4.72
C LEU A 784 -7.04 46.79 4.96
N SER A 785 -7.55 47.60 4.05
CA SER A 785 -7.50 49.07 4.13
C SER A 785 -8.85 49.66 4.56
N LEU A 786 -8.82 50.67 5.42
CA LEU A 786 -9.97 51.44 5.91
C LEU A 786 -9.67 52.93 5.77
N THR A 787 -10.52 53.65 5.04
CA THR A 787 -10.36 55.09 4.78
C THR A 787 -11.62 55.86 5.13
N ILE A 788 -11.49 56.85 6.02
CA ILE A 788 -12.48 57.93 6.22
C ILE A 788 -11.91 59.18 5.54
N PRO A 789 -12.56 59.74 4.49
CA PRO A 789 -12.06 60.92 3.78
C PRO A 789 -12.09 62.20 4.66
N GLU A 790 -11.65 63.36 4.14
CA GLU A 790 -11.75 64.63 4.90
C GLU A 790 -13.22 65.02 5.13
N VAL A 791 -13.74 64.64 6.30
CA VAL A 791 -15.13 64.86 6.72
C VAL A 791 -15.23 65.97 7.78
N GLU A 792 -16.27 66.79 7.70
CA GLU A 792 -16.63 67.76 8.75
C GLU A 792 -17.99 67.38 9.36
N PHE A 793 -17.94 66.87 10.59
CA PHE A 793 -19.12 66.59 11.42
C PHE A 793 -19.31 67.70 12.47
N THR A 794 -20.53 67.83 13.01
CA THR A 794 -20.84 68.83 14.03
C THR A 794 -21.59 68.25 15.21
N LEU A 795 -21.09 68.52 16.43
CA LEU A 795 -21.70 68.16 17.71
C LEU A 795 -22.18 69.44 18.40
N GLY A 796 -23.39 69.47 18.93
CA GLY A 796 -23.95 70.68 19.56
C GLY A 796 -25.07 70.44 20.58
N THR A 797 -25.54 71.53 21.17
CA THR A 797 -26.68 71.54 22.11
C THR A 797 -27.74 72.54 21.65
N GLU A 798 -29.03 72.19 21.75
CA GLU A 798 -30.12 73.15 21.47
C GLU A 798 -30.21 74.27 22.53
N SER A 799 -29.78 73.98 23.75
CA SER A 799 -29.94 74.80 24.96
C SER A 799 -28.82 75.82 25.18
N GLY A 800 -27.58 75.48 24.80
CA GLY A 800 -26.39 76.32 24.96
C GLY A 800 -25.32 75.73 25.88
N TRP A 801 -24.14 76.37 25.88
CA TRP A 801 -22.95 75.96 26.67
C TRP A 801 -23.14 75.89 28.20
N GLU A 802 -24.33 76.20 28.74
CA GLU A 802 -24.63 76.09 30.18
C GLU A 802 -24.94 74.64 30.59
N GLU A 803 -25.47 73.82 29.68
CA GLU A 803 -25.79 72.40 29.95
C GLU A 803 -24.54 71.50 29.86
N LEU A 804 -23.58 71.85 29.00
CA LEU A 804 -22.21 71.30 28.94
C LEU A 804 -21.32 71.66 30.16
N SER A 805 -21.92 71.90 31.33
CA SER A 805 -21.21 72.25 32.58
C SER A 805 -21.32 71.21 33.70
N GLY A 806 -21.84 70.01 33.39
CA GLY A 806 -21.73 68.81 34.23
C GLY A 806 -20.26 68.37 34.43
N ASP A 807 -20.05 67.30 35.21
CA ASP A 807 -18.69 66.78 35.41
C ASP A 807 -18.17 66.16 34.11
N PRO A 808 -16.93 66.47 33.68
CA PRO A 808 -16.40 66.01 32.39
C PRO A 808 -16.13 64.50 32.34
N GLU A 809 -16.29 63.78 33.45
CA GLU A 809 -16.22 62.32 33.54
C GLU A 809 -17.49 61.64 32.98
N ASP A 810 -18.62 62.36 32.89
CA ASP A 810 -19.90 61.88 32.34
C ASP A 810 -20.01 62.05 30.80
N ILE A 811 -19.10 62.80 30.15
CA ILE A 811 -19.10 62.98 28.68
C ILE A 811 -18.44 61.77 28.02
N GLN A 812 -19.17 60.64 28.02
CA GLN A 812 -18.74 59.39 27.42
C GLN A 812 -19.50 59.16 26.12
N LEU A 813 -18.87 59.48 24.97
CA LEU A 813 -19.37 59.04 23.66
C LEU A 813 -19.05 57.55 23.48
N SER A 814 -19.75 56.70 24.22
CA SER A 814 -19.53 55.25 24.30
C SER A 814 -20.11 54.53 23.07
N LEU A 815 -19.46 54.71 21.93
CA LEU A 815 -19.83 54.07 20.67
C LEU A 815 -18.64 53.26 20.12
N VAL A 816 -18.94 52.10 19.54
CA VAL A 816 -17.98 51.07 19.08
C VAL A 816 -17.23 50.37 20.23
N THR A 817 -16.62 49.22 19.94
CA THR A 817 -16.04 48.24 20.87
C THR A 817 -14.74 48.70 21.55
N SER A 818 -14.37 48.02 22.64
CA SER A 818 -13.28 48.38 23.56
C SER A 818 -11.89 48.55 22.93
N SER A 819 -11.58 47.83 21.84
CA SER A 819 -10.34 48.00 21.08
C SER A 819 -10.32 49.37 20.36
N ILE A 820 -11.36 49.66 19.57
CA ILE A 820 -11.52 50.89 18.79
C ILE A 820 -11.69 52.12 19.71
N GLN A 821 -12.33 51.98 20.87
CA GLN A 821 -12.43 53.02 21.89
C GLN A 821 -11.06 53.62 22.26
N SER A 822 -9.99 52.81 22.30
CA SER A 822 -8.65 53.28 22.66
C SER A 822 -8.08 54.32 21.68
N VAL A 823 -8.39 54.19 20.39
CA VAL A 823 -7.84 55.02 19.30
C VAL A 823 -8.66 56.29 19.10
N PHE A 824 -9.99 56.23 19.17
CA PHE A 824 -10.86 57.38 18.92
C PHE A 824 -11.22 58.16 20.19
N HIS A 825 -11.51 57.46 21.30
CA HIS A 825 -12.04 58.11 22.51
C HIS A 825 -10.94 58.83 23.28
N ARG A 826 -9.77 58.20 23.48
CA ARG A 826 -8.65 58.81 24.24
C ARG A 826 -8.16 60.14 23.66
N PRO A 827 -7.90 60.31 22.34
CA PRO A 827 -7.46 61.61 21.81
C PRO A 827 -8.52 62.71 21.92
N VAL A 828 -9.80 62.36 21.76
CA VAL A 828 -10.92 63.31 21.87
C VAL A 828 -11.16 63.70 23.33
N GLN A 829 -11.18 62.75 24.26
CA GLN A 829 -11.22 63.01 25.71
C GLN A 829 -10.02 63.85 26.14
N MET A 830 -8.81 63.51 25.70
CA MET A 830 -7.60 64.27 26.01
C MET A 830 -7.66 65.70 25.46
N ALA A 831 -8.17 65.92 24.25
CA ALA A 831 -8.41 67.25 23.72
C ALA A 831 -9.44 68.02 24.57
N ALA A 832 -10.53 67.38 24.99
CA ALA A 832 -11.57 67.98 25.85
C ALA A 832 -11.06 68.31 27.26
N GLU A 833 -10.30 67.42 27.90
CA GLU A 833 -9.60 67.63 29.16
C GLU A 833 -8.63 68.82 29.08
N VAL A 834 -7.81 68.86 28.03
CA VAL A 834 -6.81 69.92 27.81
C VAL A 834 -7.48 71.26 27.55
N LEU A 835 -8.60 71.28 26.82
CA LEU A 835 -9.41 72.49 26.62
C LEU A 835 -10.03 72.97 27.95
N THR A 836 -10.73 72.09 28.67
CA THR A 836 -11.47 72.44 29.89
C THR A 836 -10.55 72.81 31.06
N LYS A 837 -9.45 72.07 31.29
CA LYS A 837 -8.45 72.35 32.33
C LYS A 837 -7.51 73.49 31.89
N GLY A 838 -7.06 73.50 30.63
CA GLY A 838 -6.12 74.50 30.10
C GLY A 838 -6.68 75.93 30.09
N LEU A 839 -7.97 76.11 29.78
CA LEU A 839 -8.66 77.41 29.86
C LEU A 839 -8.75 77.97 31.29
N ARG A 840 -8.55 77.14 32.33
CA ARG A 840 -8.60 77.54 33.75
C ARG A 840 -7.23 77.78 34.38
N GLY A 841 -6.15 77.16 33.87
CA GLY A 841 -4.82 77.16 34.51
C GLY A 841 -3.64 77.72 33.71
N SER A 842 -3.76 78.00 32.41
CA SER A 842 -2.58 78.26 31.56
C SER A 842 -1.93 79.65 31.73
N LEU A 843 -0.60 79.68 31.56
CA LEU A 843 0.21 80.90 31.47
C LEU A 843 0.43 81.32 30.00
N ILE A 844 0.23 82.61 29.74
CA ILE A 844 0.36 83.22 28.41
C ILE A 844 1.83 83.55 28.12
N GLY A 845 2.43 82.83 27.17
CA GLY A 845 3.81 83.04 26.71
C GLY A 845 3.92 83.98 25.49
N SER A 846 5.15 84.26 25.05
CA SER A 846 5.39 84.93 23.77
C SER A 846 4.96 84.08 22.57
N ASP A 847 5.11 82.76 22.70
CA ASP A 847 5.04 81.82 21.59
C ASP A 847 3.70 81.06 21.54
N GLY A 848 2.80 81.33 22.50
CA GLY A 848 1.45 80.78 22.56
C GLY A 848 0.92 80.59 23.98
N LEU A 849 -0.17 79.83 24.06
CA LEU A 849 -0.71 79.22 25.26
C LEU A 849 0.00 77.86 25.48
N SER A 850 0.37 77.52 26.71
CA SER A 850 0.99 76.21 27.02
C SER A 850 0.31 75.52 28.19
N TYR A 851 0.12 74.20 28.09
CA TYR A 851 -0.54 73.41 29.12
C TYR A 851 0.13 72.02 29.29
N PRO A 852 0.47 71.62 30.53
CA PRO A 852 0.64 72.45 31.74
C PRO A 852 1.63 73.61 31.52
N PRO A 853 1.57 74.70 32.29
CA PRO A 853 2.51 75.81 32.14
C PRO A 853 3.96 75.36 32.40
N THR A 854 4.94 76.11 31.89
CA THR A 854 6.36 75.69 31.86
C THR A 854 7.04 75.61 33.24
N ASN A 855 6.35 75.99 34.30
CA ASN A 855 6.77 75.87 35.71
C ASN A 855 6.14 74.69 36.45
N GLU A 856 5.33 73.88 35.78
CA GLU A 856 4.68 72.67 36.29
C GLU A 856 5.17 71.44 35.52
N GLU A 857 4.91 70.26 36.07
CA GLU A 857 5.29 68.97 35.47
C GLU A 857 4.53 68.76 34.14
N THR A 858 5.12 67.97 33.24
CA THR A 858 4.51 67.61 31.95
C THR A 858 3.29 66.70 32.15
N ILE A 859 2.41 66.60 31.14
CA ILE A 859 1.37 65.56 31.13
C ILE A 859 2.10 64.22 31.00
N THR A 860 2.02 63.38 32.03
CA THR A 860 2.48 61.99 31.99
C THR A 860 1.30 61.08 31.71
N LEU A 861 1.18 60.60 30.48
CA LEU A 861 0.29 59.51 30.11
C LEU A 861 1.09 58.20 30.24
N SER A 862 0.93 57.51 31.37
CA SER A 862 1.35 56.11 31.46
C SER A 862 0.37 55.28 30.65
N THR A 863 0.87 54.39 29.77
CA THR A 863 0.00 53.43 29.08
C THR A 863 -0.62 52.42 30.05
N GLY A 864 0.04 52.19 31.20
CA GLY A 864 -0.12 50.98 32.00
C GLY A 864 0.61 49.79 31.35
N PRO A 865 0.48 48.57 31.89
CA PRO A 865 0.68 47.37 31.09
C PRO A 865 -0.39 47.38 29.99
N VAL A 866 0.05 47.59 28.75
CA VAL A 866 -0.75 47.37 27.55
C VAL A 866 -0.31 46.03 27.00
N ASP A 867 -1.28 45.15 26.80
CA ASP A 867 -1.11 43.94 26.03
C ASP A 867 -1.73 44.20 24.65
N THR A 868 -0.99 43.89 23.57
CA THR A 868 -1.53 43.97 22.20
C THR A 868 -1.97 42.62 21.64
N THR A 869 -1.88 41.54 22.43
CA THR A 869 -2.53 40.28 22.07
C THR A 869 -4.04 40.49 21.93
N MET A 870 -4.61 39.95 20.86
CA MET A 870 -6.05 39.82 20.70
C MET A 870 -6.58 38.83 21.77
N PRO A 871 -7.79 39.06 22.30
CA PRO A 871 -8.37 38.16 23.29
C PRO A 871 -8.57 36.76 22.69
N THR A 872 -8.00 35.75 23.36
CA THR A 872 -8.12 34.33 22.99
C THR A 872 -9.47 33.71 23.37
N GLU A 873 -10.41 34.50 23.90
CA GLU A 873 -11.76 34.10 24.29
C GLU A 873 -12.76 35.12 23.74
N TYR A 874 -13.83 34.67 23.07
CA TYR A 874 -14.90 35.55 22.55
C TYR A 874 -16.29 35.11 23.03
N GLY A 875 -16.53 35.30 24.34
CA GLY A 875 -17.73 34.82 25.03
C GLY A 875 -17.43 33.54 25.81
N ASP A 876 -18.25 32.51 25.64
CA ASP A 876 -18.01 31.16 26.17
C ASP A 876 -17.27 30.25 25.15
N VAL A 877 -16.51 30.85 24.21
CA VAL A 877 -15.85 30.15 23.09
C VAL A 877 -14.39 30.60 22.95
N ASP A 878 -13.48 29.63 22.94
CA ASP A 878 -12.05 29.84 22.72
C ASP A 878 -11.77 30.22 21.26
N SER A 879 -10.86 31.17 21.05
CA SER A 879 -10.36 31.57 19.73
C SER A 879 -9.53 30.43 19.11
N PRO A 880 -9.71 30.08 17.83
CA PRO A 880 -8.82 29.16 17.14
C PRO A 880 -7.46 29.80 16.79
N ILE A 881 -7.31 31.12 16.93
CA ILE A 881 -6.09 31.86 16.57
C ILE A 881 -5.21 32.05 17.82
N ASP A 882 -3.94 31.66 17.71
CA ASP A 882 -2.93 31.78 18.77
C ASP A 882 -2.21 33.15 18.76
N GLY A 883 -1.85 33.62 19.96
CA GLY A 883 -0.79 34.61 20.19
C GLY A 883 -0.88 35.97 19.48
N ALA A 884 -2.03 36.31 18.87
CA ALA A 884 -2.16 37.35 17.86
C ALA A 884 -1.91 38.78 18.39
N ALA A 885 -0.65 39.19 18.47
CA ALA A 885 -0.23 40.52 18.88
C ALA A 885 -0.19 41.48 17.69
N TYR A 886 -1.03 42.53 17.70
CA TYR A 886 -0.91 43.60 16.70
C TYR A 886 0.27 44.53 17.04
N SER A 887 0.96 45.03 16.02
CA SER A 887 2.04 46.02 16.16
C SER A 887 2.03 47.01 15.00
N GLY A 888 2.79 48.11 15.09
CA GLY A 888 2.96 49.05 13.98
C GLY A 888 2.82 50.54 14.36
N PRO A 889 2.91 51.46 13.39
CA PRO A 889 2.90 52.90 13.62
C PRO A 889 1.48 53.49 13.72
N ILE A 890 1.19 54.20 14.80
CA ILE A 890 0.01 55.07 14.93
C ILE A 890 0.46 56.54 14.79
N THR A 891 0.13 57.17 13.67
CA THR A 891 0.50 58.55 13.32
C THR A 891 -0.66 59.53 13.51
N PHE A 892 -0.44 60.56 14.33
CA PHE A 892 -1.41 61.64 14.56
C PHE A 892 -0.91 62.97 13.95
N THR A 893 -1.67 63.55 13.02
CA THR A 893 -1.35 64.83 12.36
C THR A 893 -2.16 65.99 12.96
N LEU A 894 -1.50 66.93 13.64
CA LEU A 894 -2.15 67.98 14.44
C LEU A 894 -2.60 69.22 13.63
N PRO A 895 -3.61 69.98 14.09
CA PRO A 895 -4.04 71.23 13.46
C PRO A 895 -2.94 72.29 13.36
N ARG A 896 -2.93 73.10 12.29
CA ARG A 896 -1.95 74.18 12.11
C ARG A 896 -1.96 75.17 13.28
N GLY A 897 -0.88 75.17 14.06
CA GLY A 897 -0.69 76.05 15.21
C GLY A 897 -0.93 75.37 16.57
N VAL A 898 -1.29 74.09 16.60
CA VAL A 898 -1.16 73.22 17.79
C VAL A 898 0.10 72.38 17.62
N LYS A 899 0.88 72.21 18.69
CA LYS A 899 2.11 71.40 18.74
C LYS A 899 2.28 70.68 20.07
N LEU A 900 2.92 69.51 20.03
CA LEU A 900 3.48 68.85 21.22
C LEU A 900 4.95 69.25 21.38
N VAL A 901 5.31 69.60 22.61
CA VAL A 901 6.64 70.07 23.01
C VAL A 901 7.04 69.32 24.29
N ASP A 902 8.33 69.26 24.60
CA ASP A 902 8.88 68.53 25.75
C ASP A 902 8.43 67.06 25.78
N VAL A 903 8.30 66.43 24.60
CA VAL A 903 7.88 65.03 24.42
C VAL A 903 9.05 64.09 24.71
N SER A 904 8.82 63.10 25.56
CA SER A 904 9.67 61.92 25.70
C SER A 904 8.84 60.70 26.07
N SER A 905 9.22 59.55 25.51
CA SER A 905 8.75 58.21 25.88
C SER A 905 9.86 57.50 26.66
N SER A 906 9.48 56.61 27.57
CA SER A 906 10.40 55.80 28.36
C SER A 906 11.00 54.62 27.57
N ALA A 907 10.23 54.06 26.63
CA ALA A 907 10.68 53.02 25.70
C ALA A 907 11.43 53.58 24.48
N GLY A 908 11.15 54.84 24.10
CA GLY A 908 11.69 55.48 22.89
C GLY A 908 10.75 55.42 21.68
N ASN A 909 9.52 54.93 21.85
CA ASN A 909 8.56 54.58 20.78
C ASN A 909 7.94 55.79 20.04
N VAL A 910 8.44 57.01 20.24
CA VAL A 910 7.83 58.25 19.72
C VAL A 910 8.76 58.92 18.72
N VAL A 911 8.25 59.14 17.51
CA VAL A 911 8.89 59.95 16.48
C VAL A 911 8.08 61.22 16.25
N LEU A 912 8.76 62.37 16.26
CA LEU A 912 8.17 63.67 15.92
C LEU A 912 8.68 64.16 14.57
N THR A 913 7.76 64.48 13.67
CA THR A 913 8.05 65.08 12.37
C THR A 913 7.22 66.36 12.17
N GLU A 914 7.56 67.18 11.17
CA GLU A 914 6.82 68.39 10.82
C GLU A 914 6.71 68.50 9.30
N ASP A 915 5.55 68.14 8.76
CA ASP A 915 5.19 68.34 7.36
C ASP A 915 4.14 69.44 7.18
N GLY A 916 4.20 70.18 6.07
CA GLY A 916 3.25 71.22 5.72
C GLY A 916 3.11 72.38 6.72
N GLY A 917 3.98 72.49 7.73
CA GLY A 917 3.81 73.39 8.88
C GLY A 917 2.76 72.92 9.89
N ARG A 918 2.49 71.61 9.93
CA ARG A 918 1.74 70.85 10.95
C ARG A 918 2.74 69.93 11.65
N GLN A 919 2.40 69.45 12.85
CA GLN A 919 3.23 68.46 13.53
C GLN A 919 2.58 67.09 13.42
N THR A 920 3.40 66.11 13.06
CA THR A 920 3.08 64.69 12.98
C THR A 920 3.73 63.98 14.15
N VAL A 921 2.96 63.12 14.83
CA VAL A 921 3.36 62.40 16.04
C VAL A 921 3.11 60.92 15.78
N THR A 922 4.17 60.17 15.49
CA THR A 922 4.09 58.72 15.26
C THR A 922 4.48 57.99 16.53
N TYR A 923 3.56 57.19 17.06
CA TYR A 923 3.80 56.26 18.16
C TYR A 923 3.89 54.84 17.60
N VAL A 924 5.03 54.17 17.76
CA VAL A 924 5.20 52.79 17.31
C VAL A 924 4.77 51.85 18.43
N VAL A 925 3.72 51.07 18.18
CA VAL A 925 3.23 50.03 19.07
C VAL A 925 4.08 48.77 18.87
N PRO A 926 4.83 48.30 19.89
CA PRO A 926 5.51 47.01 19.83
C PRO A 926 4.50 45.86 20.10
N PRO A 927 4.74 44.64 19.58
CA PRO A 927 3.87 43.50 19.86
C PRO A 927 4.01 42.99 21.31
N GLY A 928 2.88 42.57 21.91
CA GLY A 928 2.80 41.87 23.19
C GLY A 928 2.65 42.79 24.41
N GLU A 929 2.98 42.28 25.61
CA GLU A 929 2.99 43.08 26.83
C GLU A 929 4.09 44.17 26.80
N PHE A 930 3.69 45.44 26.84
CA PHE A 930 4.59 46.56 27.05
C PHE A 930 4.05 47.58 28.07
N SER A 931 4.93 48.48 28.53
CA SER A 931 4.52 49.66 29.30
C SER A 931 5.42 50.83 28.93
N ASP A 932 4.81 52.00 28.69
CA ASP A 932 5.53 53.22 28.35
C ASP A 932 4.93 54.44 29.06
N ASP A 933 5.79 55.22 29.70
CA ASP A 933 5.44 56.53 30.27
C ASP A 933 5.69 57.63 29.23
N LEU A 934 4.63 58.07 28.55
CA LEU A 934 4.65 59.17 27.59
C LEU A 934 4.49 60.52 28.31
N SER A 935 5.56 61.31 28.40
CA SER A 935 5.52 62.66 28.98
C SER A 935 5.55 63.75 27.92
N PHE A 936 4.65 64.74 27.95
CA PHE A 936 4.61 65.85 26.98
C PHE A 936 3.91 67.13 27.49
N ARG A 937 3.99 68.21 26.70
CA ARG A 937 3.30 69.49 26.91
C ARG A 937 2.64 69.95 25.61
N ILE A 938 1.42 70.47 25.70
CA ILE A 938 0.70 71.01 24.54
C ILE A 938 0.94 72.52 24.44
N GLN A 939 1.35 72.98 23.26
CA GLN A 939 1.50 74.40 22.92
C GLN A 939 0.53 74.79 21.80
N VAL A 940 -0.37 75.72 22.10
CA VAL A 940 -1.29 76.34 21.13
C VAL A 940 -0.76 77.72 20.77
N GLY A 941 -0.10 77.83 19.62
CA GLY A 941 0.51 79.05 19.13
C GLY A 941 -0.50 80.14 18.78
N TRP A 942 -0.09 81.40 18.87
CA TRP A 942 -0.94 82.57 18.55
C TRP A 942 -1.56 82.53 17.15
N LEU A 943 -0.95 81.83 16.20
CA LEU A 943 -1.49 81.64 14.85
C LEU A 943 -2.87 80.95 14.87
N TYR A 944 -3.04 79.93 15.71
CA TYR A 944 -4.32 79.20 15.87
C TYR A 944 -5.42 80.13 16.38
N PHE A 945 -5.15 80.87 17.47
CA PHE A 945 -6.08 81.86 18.00
C PHE A 945 -6.40 82.99 17.01
N LEU A 946 -5.44 83.42 16.20
CA LEU A 946 -5.67 84.43 15.16
C LEU A 946 -6.55 83.89 14.03
N ILE A 947 -6.38 82.63 13.63
CA ILE A 947 -7.25 81.97 12.64
C ILE A 947 -8.67 81.82 13.18
N GLN A 948 -8.86 81.38 14.43
CA GLN A 948 -10.18 81.17 15.00
C GLN A 948 -10.94 82.48 15.29
N PHE A 949 -10.26 83.49 15.84
CA PHE A 949 -10.92 84.66 16.40
C PHE A 949 -10.85 85.94 15.55
N TRP A 950 -10.32 85.95 14.31
CA TRP A 950 -10.17 87.20 13.51
C TRP A 950 -11.49 87.94 13.23
N VAL A 951 -12.61 87.22 13.20
CA VAL A 951 -13.96 87.77 12.90
C VAL A 951 -14.39 88.78 13.96
N TYR A 952 -14.10 88.53 15.24
CA TYR A 952 -14.50 89.39 16.37
C TYR A 952 -13.86 90.79 16.32
N PRO A 953 -12.52 90.96 16.23
CA PRO A 953 -11.90 92.28 16.06
C PRO A 953 -12.25 92.91 14.70
N ALA A 954 -12.52 92.13 13.65
CA ALA A 954 -13.02 92.67 12.38
C ALA A 954 -14.42 93.31 12.54
N ILE A 955 -15.37 92.64 13.23
CA ILE A 955 -16.69 93.20 13.56
C ILE A 955 -16.54 94.43 14.47
N VAL A 956 -15.70 94.38 15.50
CA VAL A 956 -15.45 95.52 16.40
C VAL A 956 -14.81 96.71 15.65
N LEU A 957 -13.89 96.47 14.71
CA LEU A 957 -13.33 97.50 13.83
C LEU A 957 -14.40 98.08 12.90
N LEU A 958 -15.27 97.25 12.31
CA LEU A 958 -16.36 97.68 11.44
C LEU A 958 -17.36 98.55 12.22
N LEU A 959 -17.74 98.13 13.43
CA LEU A 959 -18.56 98.90 14.37
C LEU A 959 -17.88 100.21 14.79
N LEU A 960 -16.57 100.21 15.08
CA LEU A 960 -15.80 101.43 15.37
C LEU A 960 -15.78 102.37 14.18
N VAL A 961 -15.55 101.88 12.97
CA VAL A 961 -15.59 102.66 11.72
C VAL A 961 -17.00 103.22 11.49
N MET A 962 -18.06 102.44 11.76
CA MET A 962 -19.45 102.90 11.72
C MET A 962 -19.70 103.99 12.77
N LEU A 963 -19.26 103.81 14.02
CA LEU A 963 -19.46 104.74 15.13
C LEU A 963 -18.68 106.05 14.89
N VAL A 964 -17.46 105.97 14.35
CA VAL A 964 -16.67 107.11 13.88
C VAL A 964 -17.34 107.80 12.70
N ARG A 965 -17.86 107.07 11.69
CA ARG A 965 -18.68 107.64 10.59
C ARG A 965 -19.92 108.34 11.16
N ARG A 966 -20.66 107.73 12.10
CA ARG A 966 -21.89 108.25 12.74
C ARG A 966 -21.59 109.48 13.61
N ARG A 967 -20.46 109.52 14.33
CA ARG A 967 -19.95 110.70 15.07
C ARG A 967 -19.50 111.82 14.11
N ARG A 968 -18.77 111.50 13.03
CA ARG A 968 -18.37 112.47 11.98
C ARG A 968 -19.61 113.04 11.27
N ALA A 969 -20.62 112.23 10.97
CA ALA A 969 -21.89 112.65 10.39
C ALA A 969 -22.71 113.54 11.35
N LYS A 970 -22.84 113.18 12.63
CA LYS A 970 -23.46 114.04 13.65
C LYS A 970 -22.70 115.37 13.82
N LYS A 971 -21.35 115.38 13.77
CA LYS A 971 -20.55 116.62 13.76
C LYS A 971 -20.76 117.46 12.49
N LYS A 972 -20.83 116.86 11.28
CA LYS A 972 -21.20 117.58 10.04
C LYS A 972 -22.60 118.19 10.14
N ARG A 973 -23.62 117.41 10.52
CA ARG A 973 -25.00 117.93 10.72
C ARG A 973 -25.06 119.08 11.75
N LYS A 974 -24.33 119.00 12.87
CA LYS A 974 -24.23 120.11 13.84
C LYS A 974 -23.50 121.34 13.31
N LYS A 975 -22.45 121.19 12.48
CA LYS A 975 -21.80 122.35 11.82
C LYS A 975 -22.76 123.02 10.83
N ASN A 976 -23.46 122.26 9.99
CA ASN A 976 -24.42 122.82 9.02
C ASN A 976 -25.59 123.53 9.74
N ALA A 977 -26.08 122.98 10.85
CA ALA A 977 -27.12 123.61 11.67
C ALA A 977 -26.67 124.95 12.32
N MET A 978 -25.38 125.10 12.64
CA MET A 978 -24.84 126.39 13.11
C MET A 978 -24.59 127.36 11.95
N ALA A 979 -24.12 126.90 10.79
CA ALA A 979 -23.99 127.75 9.60
C ALA A 979 -25.33 128.38 9.19
N ASN A 980 -26.42 127.60 9.18
CA ASN A 980 -27.76 128.12 8.89
C ASN A 980 -28.29 129.09 9.96
N ARG A 981 -27.81 129.01 11.21
CA ARG A 981 -28.13 130.02 12.25
C ARG A 981 -27.31 131.30 12.11
N GLN A 982 -26.06 131.21 11.67
CA GLN A 982 -25.22 132.37 11.35
C GLN A 982 -25.79 133.18 10.16
N ALA A 983 -26.33 132.48 9.15
CA ALA A 983 -26.88 133.10 7.94
C ALA A 983 -28.21 133.86 8.16
N ALA A 984 -28.98 133.51 9.20
CA ALA A 984 -30.33 134.04 9.43
C ALA A 984 -30.38 135.41 10.15
N ILE A 985 -29.25 135.94 10.60
CA ILE A 985 -29.18 137.17 11.42
C ILE A 985 -28.63 138.38 10.65
N ASN A 986 -27.93 138.17 9.52
CA ASN A 986 -27.24 139.22 8.76
C ASN A 986 -27.68 139.30 7.28
N LYS A 987 -28.96 139.62 7.03
CA LYS A 987 -29.41 140.42 5.87
C LYS A 987 -30.90 140.77 5.96
N ALA A 988 -31.20 141.98 6.43
CA ALA A 988 -32.57 142.52 6.49
C ALA A 988 -32.61 144.05 6.25
N GLN A 989 -32.02 144.50 5.14
CA GLN A 989 -32.31 145.81 4.53
C GLN A 989 -31.98 145.78 3.03
N LEU A 990 -32.71 146.59 2.24
CA LEU A 990 -32.81 146.48 0.78
C LEU A 990 -31.98 147.56 0.04
N GLY A 991 -31.88 147.42 -1.28
CA GLY A 991 -31.43 148.47 -2.20
C GLY A 991 -31.51 148.03 -3.65
N ASP A 992 -32.53 148.49 -4.39
CA ASP A 992 -32.75 148.15 -5.79
C ASP A 992 -31.81 148.93 -6.74
N HIS A 993 -31.05 148.23 -7.59
CA HIS A 993 -30.60 148.64 -8.93
C HIS A 993 -29.98 147.44 -9.66
N GLU A 994 -29.96 147.49 -11.00
CA GLU A 994 -29.28 146.55 -11.92
C GLU A 994 -29.72 145.07 -11.78
N PHE A 995 -30.60 144.48 -12.59
CA PHE A 995 -31.11 144.80 -13.93
C PHE A 995 -30.07 144.86 -15.05
N ALA A 996 -30.30 144.03 -16.09
CA ALA A 996 -29.44 143.72 -17.24
C ALA A 996 -28.37 142.61 -17.04
N ASP A 997 -28.20 141.82 -18.11
CA ASP A 997 -27.16 140.83 -18.44
C ASP A 997 -26.89 139.62 -17.49
N LEU A 998 -26.75 138.38 -17.98
CA LEU A 998 -26.87 137.88 -19.37
C LEU A 998 -27.27 136.37 -19.43
N VAL A 999 -28.51 136.12 -19.88
CA VAL A 999 -29.02 135.00 -20.74
C VAL A 999 -28.61 133.52 -20.53
N GLY A 1000 -29.62 132.63 -20.63
CA GLY A 1000 -29.49 131.19 -20.96
C GLY A 1000 -30.19 130.26 -19.96
N PHE A 1001 -31.48 129.92 -20.04
CA PHE A 1001 -32.43 129.81 -21.16
C PHE A 1001 -32.27 128.57 -22.06
N SER A 1002 -32.87 127.44 -21.67
CA SER A 1002 -33.78 126.65 -22.52
C SER A 1002 -34.35 125.40 -21.82
N SER A 1003 -35.58 125.05 -22.17
CA SER A 1003 -36.16 123.70 -22.08
C SER A 1003 -36.96 123.46 -23.36
N PRO A 1004 -36.86 122.27 -23.97
CA PRO A 1004 -37.89 121.22 -23.87
C PRO A 1004 -37.24 119.84 -23.56
N GLY A 1005 -37.95 118.72 -23.38
CA GLY A 1005 -39.37 118.40 -23.56
C GLY A 1005 -39.57 117.34 -24.66
N LEU A 1006 -40.47 116.37 -24.45
CA LEU A 1006 -40.70 115.14 -25.27
C LEU A 1006 -39.61 114.06 -25.09
N ARG A 1007 -39.87 112.73 -25.24
CA ARG A 1007 -41.13 112.03 -25.55
C ARG A 1007 -41.21 110.62 -24.93
N HIS A 1008 -42.43 110.08 -24.96
CA HIS A 1008 -42.86 108.71 -24.63
C HIS A 1008 -42.51 107.72 -25.77
N GLY A 1009 -42.44 106.41 -25.49
CA GLY A 1009 -42.33 105.35 -26.49
C GLY A 1009 -42.07 103.96 -25.88
N GLU A 1010 -42.94 103.00 -26.17
CA GLU A 1010 -42.83 101.59 -25.75
C GLU A 1010 -42.47 100.69 -26.94
N THR A 1011 -41.95 99.49 -26.63
CA THR A 1011 -41.96 98.20 -27.37
C THR A 1011 -42.28 98.14 -28.87
N ILE A 1012 -41.52 97.29 -29.60
CA ILE A 1012 -42.04 96.06 -30.24
C ILE A 1012 -40.85 95.17 -30.68
N GLU A 1013 -41.12 93.89 -30.94
CA GLU A 1013 -40.15 92.80 -31.11
C GLU A 1013 -39.49 92.69 -32.51
N ASP A 1014 -38.43 91.84 -32.52
CA ASP A 1014 -38.25 90.68 -33.42
C ASP A 1014 -37.30 90.72 -34.65
N MET A 1015 -36.77 89.52 -34.93
CA MET A 1015 -36.05 89.01 -36.12
C MET A 1015 -34.68 89.64 -36.49
N ALA A 1016 -33.70 88.91 -37.04
CA ALA A 1016 -33.31 87.47 -37.09
C ALA A 1016 -31.90 87.42 -37.78
N ASN A 1017 -31.13 86.33 -37.97
CA ASN A 1017 -31.18 84.90 -37.59
C ASN A 1017 -29.75 84.29 -37.83
N ILE A 1018 -29.53 83.01 -37.47
CA ILE A 1018 -28.57 82.04 -38.12
C ILE A 1018 -27.06 82.34 -37.95
N ASP A 1019 -26.11 81.40 -37.77
CA ASP A 1019 -25.98 79.98 -37.33
C ASP A 1019 -24.46 79.78 -37.06
N GLU A 1020 -23.84 78.70 -36.56
CA GLU A 1020 -24.14 77.30 -36.15
C GLU A 1020 -23.09 76.98 -35.00
N LEU A 1021 -22.82 75.81 -34.39
CA LEU A 1021 -23.17 74.37 -34.51
C LEU A 1021 -22.95 73.72 -33.10
N SER A 1022 -22.78 72.39 -33.03
CA SER A 1022 -22.32 71.59 -31.86
C SER A 1022 -20.80 71.71 -31.61
N ARG A 1023 -20.21 71.22 -30.51
CA ARG A 1023 -20.54 70.02 -29.71
C ARG A 1023 -19.91 70.07 -28.32
#